data_AF-A7SIM6-F1
#
_entry.id   AF-A7SIM6-F1
#
_cell.length_a   1.000
_cell.length_b   1.000
_cell.length_c   1.000
_cell.angle_alpha   90.00
_cell.angle_beta   90.00
_cell.angle_gamma   90.00
#
_symmetry.space_group_name_H-M   'P 1'
#
loop_
_entity.id
_entity.type
_entity.pdbx_description
1 polymer ?
#
loop_
_entity_poly.entity_id
_entity_poly.type
_entity_poly.pdbx_seq_one_letter_code
_entity_poly.pdbx_strand_id
1 'polypeptide(L)'
;MAAALRNLRDGFIKEYFHMGFSCKEISSCLLFDHGIQLSERQIKRILAKQSLGRRRFSDFDDIIKTIEDELKGSGSIVGYRTMWQKLIVDHQLSVSKEFVRNALLILDPDGVERRSRNRLRRRQYHAKGANFIWHLDGYDKLKPYGFCIHGCIDGYSRRIMWLEVGLFMFGLVGAGDLPFACTSKGLWSTESADLSSSSLAISSRLPDIPGYLYTCLVTAGSADKLLRVRVKKRALLPGSLHVNIYAPPHWENTGHLTTPPTGFLYPSQKYICLPTPPSLGTHTQRYVTFSGTPGLEFTADIDTAKNTLQLGKTVNFTISRYSEVIFQYTPDFDDHQLAITTYSEDEPGASEDAFLAVSSFCHRVTREEHNVISKTEPLMFLTFQKQGRIVLSKVSRPRVQQNDTIYIGVYMTTKNNETKSVNIVLHKTFSYDYTTPMCSLFFVSLFGGIFVAVWALLCFREPLTLIDDAAMLSTSTLEISSRARWKGALCGNTENSGELEPLIRTPRSTGHGVLSAMLKVLKYHWLGFGPKTFSYITCIVGSVLLIGAFQFVYENWFLMSVEGNRDKCFYNEFCYRVSTLTNIPFNLMISNLAYMIHGLVLALSVLVMEAELYVQAEKTAEVATAGGASREAPPGREALPHHTLVCPCPEAHLPQLTVPRYELSSRQLASRLYARAYKRKYCFTIGYAFAWALLFEGLFSLTYHLGPTEGTFSVDSAFMLGIAGLHMLSLYNGFFAERCSVEEGISNPIEATCFFLVAIVPLFALNYLGSVYKQTGQTGTTPEDRRLPDWVKVLFILLLITWCIFMFIWALLKLFYTSFRNGTIFATNENIVKVVIFCLAVIVSCVLCPILFLPDISNMFLFGAIAASMFSVVGKIIIKFGYSYIHFMTSPRRVLRVFQALYIVVFLATMATALYMFLGVPTSDKTLSPAKSRNLNKECTLFGFFGAHDIWHILSSFALLMGAFLVIFISE
;
A
#
# COMPACT_ATOMS: atom_id res chain seq x y z
N MET A 1 32.89 -26.54 -55.23
CA MET A 1 32.02 -25.61 -54.45
C MET A 1 31.30 -26.25 -53.27
N ALA A 2 30.35 -27.18 -53.45
CA ALA A 2 29.44 -27.63 -52.37
C ALA A 2 30.08 -28.32 -51.13
N ALA A 3 31.35 -28.76 -51.21
CA ALA A 3 32.12 -29.22 -50.04
C ALA A 3 32.74 -28.05 -49.27
N ALA A 4 33.34 -27.07 -49.96
CA ALA A 4 33.93 -25.88 -49.36
C ALA A 4 32.89 -25.03 -48.62
N LEU A 5 31.70 -24.82 -49.20
CA LEU A 5 30.58 -24.13 -48.54
C LEU A 5 30.10 -24.86 -47.27
N ARG A 6 30.15 -26.20 -47.25
CA ARG A 6 29.82 -26.98 -46.04
C ARG A 6 30.89 -26.82 -44.95
N ASN A 7 32.17 -26.82 -45.32
CA ASN A 7 33.26 -26.57 -44.37
C ASN A 7 33.23 -25.15 -43.80
N LEU A 8 32.92 -24.14 -44.62
CA LEU A 8 32.80 -22.73 -44.17
C LEU A 8 31.66 -22.57 -43.16
N ARG A 9 30.46 -23.08 -43.51
CA ARG A 9 29.28 -23.14 -42.64
C ARG A 9 29.55 -23.86 -41.32
N ASP A 10 30.17 -25.03 -41.39
CA ASP A 10 30.48 -25.86 -40.22
C ASP A 10 31.60 -25.23 -39.37
N GLY A 11 32.41 -24.34 -39.96
CA GLY A 11 33.35 -23.43 -39.27
C GLY A 11 32.62 -22.34 -38.48
N PHE A 12 31.75 -21.55 -39.10
CA PHE A 12 30.97 -20.51 -38.41
C PHE A 12 30.10 -21.08 -37.28
N ILE A 13 29.47 -22.25 -37.48
CA ILE A 13 28.72 -22.95 -36.41
C ILE A 13 29.62 -23.28 -35.21
N LYS A 14 30.85 -23.72 -35.45
CA LYS A 14 31.83 -24.01 -34.39
C LYS A 14 32.25 -22.72 -33.70
N GLU A 15 32.55 -21.66 -34.45
CA GLU A 15 32.99 -20.37 -33.92
C GLU A 15 31.92 -19.74 -33.00
N TYR A 16 30.68 -19.58 -33.49
CA TYR A 16 29.57 -19.08 -32.68
C TYR A 16 29.24 -19.99 -31.48
N PHE A 17 29.49 -21.30 -31.59
CA PHE A 17 29.34 -22.22 -30.45
C PHE A 17 30.38 -21.95 -29.35
N HIS A 18 31.64 -21.65 -29.71
CA HIS A 18 32.69 -21.25 -28.76
C HIS A 18 32.46 -19.85 -28.16
N MET A 19 31.86 -18.92 -28.91
CA MET A 19 31.37 -17.63 -28.36
C MET A 19 30.22 -17.79 -27.35
N GLY A 20 29.65 -18.99 -27.19
CA GLY A 20 28.65 -19.32 -26.17
C GLY A 20 27.19 -19.22 -26.63
N PHE A 21 26.91 -18.66 -27.81
CA PHE A 21 25.56 -18.48 -28.36
C PHE A 21 24.74 -19.77 -28.37
N SER A 22 23.50 -19.76 -27.87
CA SER A 22 22.58 -20.89 -27.93
C SER A 22 22.27 -21.31 -29.37
N CYS A 23 21.73 -22.53 -29.60
CA CYS A 23 21.37 -22.97 -30.95
C CYS A 23 20.37 -22.04 -31.67
N LYS A 24 19.59 -21.23 -30.92
CA LYS A 24 18.72 -20.18 -31.48
C LYS A 24 19.52 -18.97 -31.93
N GLU A 25 20.41 -18.47 -31.09
CA GLU A 25 21.27 -17.32 -31.41
C GLU A 25 22.23 -17.66 -32.57
N ILE A 26 22.83 -18.86 -32.59
CA ILE A 26 23.62 -19.35 -33.74
C ILE A 26 22.77 -19.35 -35.02
N SER A 27 21.51 -19.79 -34.95
CA SER A 27 20.59 -19.75 -36.10
C SER A 27 20.30 -18.33 -36.57
N SER A 28 20.21 -17.36 -35.66
CA SER A 28 19.99 -15.94 -35.98
C SER A 28 21.24 -15.31 -36.59
N CYS A 29 22.43 -15.48 -35.99
CA CYS A 29 23.68 -14.93 -36.51
C CYS A 29 24.03 -15.51 -37.88
N LEU A 30 23.83 -16.82 -38.09
CA LEU A 30 24.02 -17.42 -39.42
C LEU A 30 23.08 -16.82 -40.48
N LEU A 31 21.85 -16.46 -40.12
CA LEU A 31 20.88 -15.85 -41.03
C LEU A 31 21.20 -14.38 -41.33
N PHE A 32 21.50 -13.58 -40.30
CA PHE A 32 21.74 -12.14 -40.44
C PHE A 32 23.14 -11.78 -40.94
N ASP A 33 24.19 -12.45 -40.44
CA ASP A 33 25.57 -12.09 -40.74
C ASP A 33 26.09 -12.81 -42.00
N HIS A 34 25.57 -14.01 -42.29
CA HIS A 34 26.07 -14.90 -43.37
C HIS A 34 25.03 -15.33 -44.40
N GLY A 35 23.74 -14.99 -44.22
CA GLY A 35 22.65 -15.41 -45.12
C GLY A 35 22.34 -16.93 -45.10
N ILE A 36 22.84 -17.68 -44.13
CA ILE A 36 22.71 -19.13 -44.03
C ILE A 36 21.53 -19.51 -43.14
N GLN A 37 20.43 -19.95 -43.76
CA GLN A 37 19.26 -20.43 -43.03
C GLN A 37 19.42 -21.91 -42.58
N LEU A 38 19.45 -22.16 -41.26
CA LEU A 38 19.45 -23.50 -40.67
C LEU A 38 18.47 -23.60 -39.50
N SER A 39 17.78 -24.72 -39.37
CA SER A 39 16.98 -25.02 -38.18
C SER A 39 17.86 -25.45 -36.99
N GLU A 40 17.37 -25.24 -35.77
CA GLU A 40 18.00 -25.74 -34.53
C GLU A 40 18.33 -27.25 -34.60
N ARG A 41 17.48 -28.05 -35.26
CA ARG A 41 17.70 -29.50 -35.41
C ARG A 41 18.91 -29.82 -36.30
N GLN A 42 19.15 -29.02 -37.34
CA GLN A 42 20.33 -29.15 -38.19
C GLN A 42 21.60 -28.72 -37.45
N ILE A 43 21.57 -27.59 -36.73
CA ILE A 43 22.70 -27.11 -35.92
C ILE A 43 23.08 -28.14 -34.85
N LYS A 44 22.10 -28.69 -34.11
CA LYS A 44 22.34 -29.76 -33.11
C LYS A 44 22.96 -31.02 -33.72
N ARG A 45 22.58 -31.41 -34.95
CA ARG A 45 23.21 -32.54 -35.67
C ARG A 45 24.65 -32.23 -36.12
N ILE A 46 24.94 -31.01 -36.57
CA ILE A 46 26.29 -30.60 -37.00
C ILE A 46 27.24 -30.58 -35.78
N LEU A 47 26.81 -29.96 -34.67
CA LEU A 47 27.58 -29.95 -33.42
C LEU A 47 27.85 -31.36 -32.89
N ALA A 48 26.84 -32.25 -32.90
CA ALA A 48 27.01 -33.65 -32.52
C ALA A 48 28.01 -34.38 -33.43
N LYS A 49 27.98 -34.15 -34.75
CA LYS A 49 28.94 -34.71 -35.72
C LYS A 49 30.37 -34.20 -35.48
N GLN A 50 30.52 -32.98 -34.99
CA GLN A 50 31.81 -32.38 -34.59
C GLN A 50 32.22 -32.75 -33.15
N SER A 51 31.49 -33.63 -32.44
CA SER A 51 31.70 -33.96 -31.02
C SER A 51 31.59 -32.79 -30.02
N LEU A 52 31.02 -31.65 -30.45
CA LEU A 52 30.84 -30.44 -29.64
C LEU A 52 29.54 -30.52 -28.83
N GLY A 53 29.67 -30.68 -27.50
CA GLY A 53 28.52 -30.83 -26.62
C GLY A 53 28.69 -30.13 -25.27
N ARG A 54 27.78 -29.22 -24.93
CA ARG A 54 27.79 -28.39 -23.68
C ARG A 54 27.64 -29.16 -22.36
N ARG A 55 27.61 -30.50 -22.42
CA ARG A 55 27.51 -31.42 -21.28
C ARG A 55 28.75 -32.30 -21.11
N ARG A 56 29.75 -32.17 -21.99
CA ARG A 56 31.09 -32.72 -21.77
C ARG A 56 31.91 -31.64 -21.08
N PHE A 57 32.49 -31.93 -19.93
CA PHE A 57 33.42 -31.02 -19.26
C PHE A 57 34.84 -31.30 -19.75
N SER A 58 35.68 -30.28 -19.81
CA SER A 58 37.13 -30.45 -19.95
C SER A 58 37.71 -31.11 -18.71
N ASP A 59 38.94 -31.63 -18.80
CA ASP A 59 39.56 -32.31 -17.66
C ASP A 59 39.78 -31.36 -16.48
N PHE A 60 39.72 -31.92 -15.27
CA PHE A 60 39.74 -31.15 -14.02
C PHE A 60 41.06 -30.38 -13.86
N ASP A 61 42.19 -31.06 -14.10
CA ASP A 61 43.53 -30.50 -13.89
C ASP A 61 43.82 -29.35 -14.88
N ASP A 62 43.42 -29.50 -16.15
CA ASP A 62 43.53 -28.44 -17.16
C ASP A 62 42.73 -27.19 -16.74
N ILE A 63 41.49 -27.35 -16.29
CA ILE A 63 40.65 -26.22 -15.87
C ILE A 63 41.27 -25.48 -14.67
N ILE A 64 41.77 -26.20 -13.67
CA ILE A 64 42.37 -25.59 -12.47
C ILE A 64 43.65 -24.83 -12.85
N LYS A 65 44.54 -25.45 -13.64
CA LYS A 65 45.78 -24.84 -14.11
C LYS A 65 45.55 -23.54 -14.91
N THR A 66 44.59 -23.54 -15.82
CA THR A 66 44.23 -22.33 -16.58
C THR A 66 43.66 -21.22 -15.69
N ILE A 67 42.89 -21.56 -14.64
CA ILE A 67 42.40 -20.57 -13.66
C ILE A 67 43.59 -19.96 -12.89
N GLU A 68 44.56 -20.77 -12.46
CA GLU A 68 45.76 -20.27 -11.76
C GLU A 68 46.61 -19.35 -12.65
N ASP A 69 46.77 -19.66 -13.94
CA ASP A 69 47.51 -18.81 -14.87
C ASP A 69 46.79 -17.48 -15.17
N GLU A 70 45.46 -17.48 -15.31
CA GLU A 70 44.68 -16.24 -15.42
C GLU A 70 44.75 -15.38 -14.16
N LEU A 71 44.77 -16.00 -12.96
CA LEU A 71 44.89 -15.30 -11.68
C LEU A 71 46.26 -14.62 -11.48
N LYS A 72 47.32 -15.08 -12.15
CA LYS A 72 48.63 -14.38 -12.16
C LYS A 72 48.60 -13.04 -12.91
N GLY A 73 47.61 -12.84 -13.79
CA GLY A 73 47.50 -11.68 -14.66
C GLY A 73 46.20 -10.89 -14.49
N SER A 74 45.57 -10.56 -15.63
CA SER A 74 44.33 -9.77 -15.67
C SER A 74 43.12 -10.47 -15.06
N GLY A 75 43.13 -11.80 -14.92
CA GLY A 75 42.07 -12.58 -14.29
C GLY A 75 41.92 -12.33 -12.78
N SER A 76 42.98 -11.88 -12.10
CA SER A 76 42.97 -11.53 -10.67
C SER A 76 41.86 -10.53 -10.26
N ILE A 77 41.43 -9.66 -11.18
CA ILE A 77 40.43 -8.62 -10.92
C ILE A 77 39.02 -8.95 -11.43
N VAL A 78 38.84 -10.02 -12.21
CA VAL A 78 37.54 -10.32 -12.84
C VAL A 78 36.66 -11.20 -11.96
N GLY A 79 35.33 -11.10 -12.07
CA GLY A 79 34.41 -11.96 -11.33
C GLY A 79 34.30 -13.37 -11.94
N TYR A 80 33.78 -14.33 -11.18
CA TYR A 80 33.59 -15.72 -11.64
C TYR A 80 32.83 -15.86 -12.97
N ARG A 81 31.93 -14.92 -13.28
CA ARG A 81 31.20 -14.89 -14.57
C ARG A 81 32.13 -14.60 -15.75
N THR A 82 33.03 -13.63 -15.58
CA THR A 82 34.00 -13.21 -16.59
C THR A 82 35.14 -14.23 -16.69
N MET A 83 35.59 -14.81 -15.57
CA MET A 83 36.53 -15.94 -15.58
C MET A 83 35.93 -17.13 -16.34
N TRP A 84 34.67 -17.48 -16.08
CA TRP A 84 33.95 -18.52 -16.82
C TRP A 84 33.83 -18.20 -18.32
N GLN A 85 33.62 -16.94 -18.71
CA GLN A 85 33.64 -16.52 -20.11
C GLN A 85 35.04 -16.68 -20.73
N LYS A 86 36.11 -16.23 -20.06
CA LYS A 86 37.49 -16.42 -20.54
C LYS A 86 37.83 -17.89 -20.76
N LEU A 87 37.49 -18.75 -19.80
CA LEU A 87 37.74 -20.20 -19.90
C LEU A 87 37.07 -20.80 -21.15
N ILE A 88 35.86 -20.35 -21.49
CA ILE A 88 35.10 -20.83 -22.66
C ILE A 88 35.57 -20.21 -23.98
N VAL A 89 35.84 -18.90 -24.00
CA VAL A 89 36.09 -18.13 -25.23
C VAL A 89 37.58 -18.11 -25.58
N ASP A 90 38.43 -17.74 -24.62
CA ASP A 90 39.86 -17.53 -24.83
C ASP A 90 40.62 -18.87 -24.78
N HIS A 91 40.25 -19.75 -23.82
CA HIS A 91 40.91 -21.03 -23.55
C HIS A 91 40.16 -22.26 -24.07
N GLN A 92 38.96 -22.07 -24.66
CA GLN A 92 38.14 -23.13 -25.28
C GLN A 92 37.74 -24.32 -24.37
N LEU A 93 37.79 -24.12 -23.05
CA LEU A 93 37.46 -25.12 -22.03
C LEU A 93 35.95 -25.16 -21.74
N SER A 94 35.41 -26.37 -21.57
CA SER A 94 34.01 -26.58 -21.22
C SER A 94 33.88 -26.82 -19.72
N VAL A 95 33.36 -25.82 -18.99
CA VAL A 95 33.25 -25.86 -17.52
C VAL A 95 31.93 -25.28 -17.05
N SER A 96 31.36 -25.84 -15.98
CA SER A 96 30.13 -25.28 -15.39
C SER A 96 30.42 -23.97 -14.65
N LYS A 97 29.52 -23.01 -14.75
CA LYS A 97 29.65 -21.70 -14.10
C LYS A 97 29.73 -21.82 -12.57
N GLU A 98 29.10 -22.84 -12.01
CA GLU A 98 29.11 -23.14 -10.58
C GLU A 98 30.42 -23.80 -10.13
N PHE A 99 31.03 -24.63 -10.98
CA PHE A 99 32.38 -25.15 -10.77
C PHE A 99 33.39 -24.00 -10.70
N VAL A 100 33.39 -23.07 -11.67
CA VAL A 100 34.29 -21.89 -11.64
C VAL A 100 34.05 -21.02 -10.40
N ARG A 101 32.80 -20.90 -9.94
CA ARG A 101 32.45 -20.18 -8.69
C ARG A 101 33.10 -20.84 -7.46
N ASN A 102 33.07 -22.16 -7.37
CA ASN A 102 33.63 -22.92 -6.25
C ASN A 102 35.16 -23.03 -6.34
N ALA A 103 35.73 -23.21 -7.54
CA ALA A 103 37.18 -23.21 -7.78
C ALA A 103 37.80 -21.88 -7.35
N LEU A 104 37.23 -20.73 -7.74
CA LEU A 104 37.73 -19.41 -7.30
C LEU A 104 37.59 -19.16 -5.79
N LEU A 105 36.60 -19.79 -5.12
CA LEU A 105 36.49 -19.74 -3.66
C LEU A 105 37.61 -20.50 -2.94
N ILE A 106 38.24 -21.46 -3.61
CA ILE A 106 39.34 -22.28 -3.08
C ILE A 106 40.69 -21.68 -3.48
N LEU A 107 40.85 -21.24 -4.75
CA LEU A 107 42.10 -20.76 -5.33
C LEU A 107 42.40 -19.27 -5.06
N ASP A 108 41.38 -18.42 -4.92
CA ASP A 108 41.52 -16.99 -4.62
C ASP A 108 40.49 -16.52 -3.57
N PRO A 109 40.51 -17.11 -2.34
CA PRO A 109 39.54 -16.77 -1.30
C PRO A 109 39.59 -15.29 -0.94
N ASP A 110 40.79 -14.69 -0.86
CA ASP A 110 40.99 -13.28 -0.55
C ASP A 110 40.44 -12.37 -1.66
N GLY A 111 40.63 -12.70 -2.94
CA GLY A 111 40.09 -11.93 -4.05
C GLY A 111 38.57 -12.08 -4.18
N VAL A 112 38.03 -13.27 -3.90
CA VAL A 112 36.57 -13.45 -3.79
C VAL A 112 36.01 -12.65 -2.63
N GLU A 113 36.65 -12.62 -1.46
CA GLU A 113 36.20 -11.82 -0.33
C GLU A 113 36.29 -10.30 -0.62
N ARG A 114 37.41 -9.83 -1.18
CA ARG A 114 37.57 -8.42 -1.58
C ARG A 114 36.49 -7.98 -2.58
N ARG A 115 36.16 -8.83 -3.56
CA ARG A 115 35.07 -8.60 -4.53
C ARG A 115 33.69 -8.65 -3.86
N SER A 116 33.44 -9.57 -2.93
CA SER A 116 32.12 -9.71 -2.25
C SER A 116 31.78 -8.53 -1.34
N ARG A 117 32.80 -7.81 -0.83
CA ARG A 117 32.66 -6.56 -0.06
C ARG A 117 32.33 -5.33 -0.93
N ASN A 118 32.04 -5.50 -2.24
CA ASN A 118 31.75 -4.44 -3.23
C ASN A 118 32.81 -3.32 -3.33
N ARG A 119 34.04 -3.54 -2.85
CA ARG A 119 35.14 -2.58 -2.97
C ARG A 119 35.98 -2.89 -4.21
N LEU A 120 35.62 -2.26 -5.33
CA LEU A 120 36.45 -2.27 -6.55
C LEU A 120 37.84 -1.70 -6.25
N ARG A 121 38.90 -2.46 -6.53
CA ARG A 121 40.28 -1.95 -6.55
C ARG A 121 40.45 -1.02 -7.75
N ARG A 122 40.04 0.25 -7.61
CA ARG A 122 40.20 1.27 -8.64
C ARG A 122 41.70 1.42 -8.97
N ARG A 123 42.04 1.36 -10.26
CA ARG A 123 43.37 1.80 -10.72
C ARG A 123 43.46 3.31 -10.52
N GLN A 124 44.58 3.81 -9.98
CA GLN A 124 44.85 5.24 -10.05
C GLN A 124 45.19 5.58 -11.51
N TYR A 125 44.26 6.27 -12.16
CA TYR A 125 44.42 6.76 -13.51
C TYR A 125 44.74 8.25 -13.46
N HIS A 126 45.86 8.64 -14.08
CA HIS A 126 46.26 10.03 -14.27
C HIS A 126 46.36 10.31 -15.78
N ALA A 127 45.55 11.24 -16.27
CA ALA A 127 45.77 11.87 -17.57
C ALA A 127 46.94 12.86 -17.45
N LYS A 128 47.73 13.05 -18.52
CA LYS A 128 48.95 13.88 -18.48
C LYS A 128 48.68 15.40 -18.53
N GLY A 129 47.44 15.82 -18.80
CA GLY A 129 47.01 17.21 -18.85
C GLY A 129 45.58 17.35 -19.38
N ALA A 130 45.02 18.55 -19.34
CA ALA A 130 43.69 18.83 -19.90
C ALA A 130 43.66 18.54 -21.41
N ASN A 131 42.57 17.96 -21.90
CA ASN A 131 42.38 17.45 -23.26
C ASN A 131 43.37 16.34 -23.70
N PHE A 132 44.13 15.74 -22.79
CA PHE A 132 45.03 14.63 -23.13
C PHE A 132 44.25 13.35 -23.49
N ILE A 133 43.18 13.04 -22.75
CA ILE A 133 42.26 11.92 -23.01
C ILE A 133 40.85 12.39 -22.63
N TRP A 134 39.88 12.16 -23.50
CA TRP A 134 38.46 12.35 -23.22
C TRP A 134 37.77 11.00 -23.00
N HIS A 135 36.78 10.96 -22.11
CA HIS A 135 35.91 9.80 -21.91
C HIS A 135 34.51 10.13 -22.42
N LEU A 136 33.98 9.30 -23.33
CA LEU A 136 32.63 9.40 -23.87
C LEU A 136 31.81 8.23 -23.33
N ASP A 137 30.56 8.48 -22.92
CA ASP A 137 29.65 7.46 -22.38
C ASP A 137 28.18 7.78 -22.72
N GLY A 138 27.31 6.76 -22.63
CA GLY A 138 25.88 6.85 -22.91
C GLY A 138 25.01 6.45 -21.72
N TYR A 139 24.02 7.29 -21.38
CA TYR A 139 23.07 7.04 -20.30
C TYR A 139 21.69 6.65 -20.85
N ASP A 140 21.50 5.34 -21.00
CA ASP A 140 20.34 4.73 -21.64
C ASP A 140 19.11 4.52 -20.72
N LYS A 141 19.12 4.96 -19.45
CA LYS A 141 18.00 4.67 -18.53
C LYS A 141 16.68 5.36 -18.93
N LEU A 142 16.73 6.43 -19.70
CA LEU A 142 15.55 7.15 -20.21
C LEU A 142 15.17 6.75 -21.65
N LYS A 143 15.90 5.80 -22.24
CA LYS A 143 15.66 5.23 -23.58
C LYS A 143 14.25 4.64 -23.77
N PRO A 144 13.60 4.01 -22.76
CA PRO A 144 12.20 3.58 -22.89
C PRO A 144 11.21 4.73 -23.13
N TYR A 145 11.60 5.97 -22.83
CA TYR A 145 10.83 7.19 -23.06
C TYR A 145 11.32 8.00 -24.27
N GLY A 146 12.22 7.43 -25.08
CA GLY A 146 12.77 8.09 -26.28
C GLY A 146 14.02 8.95 -26.06
N PHE A 147 14.63 8.93 -24.86
CA PHE A 147 15.78 9.80 -24.55
C PHE A 147 17.07 8.98 -24.33
N CYS A 148 17.98 9.00 -25.30
CA CYS A 148 19.35 8.50 -25.15
C CYS A 148 20.27 9.68 -24.83
N ILE A 149 20.89 9.73 -23.65
CA ILE A 149 21.79 10.85 -23.30
C ILE A 149 23.23 10.45 -23.60
N HIS A 150 23.96 11.27 -24.35
CA HIS A 150 25.38 11.10 -24.63
C HIS A 150 26.19 12.21 -23.96
N GLY A 151 27.30 11.86 -23.32
CA GLY A 151 28.14 12.83 -22.61
C GLY A 151 29.63 12.57 -22.80
N CYS A 152 30.41 13.65 -22.76
CA CYS A 152 31.87 13.60 -22.81
C CYS A 152 32.48 14.39 -21.66
N ILE A 153 33.54 13.85 -21.06
CA ILE A 153 34.25 14.46 -19.93
C ILE A 153 35.76 14.39 -20.14
N ASP A 154 36.47 15.47 -19.84
CA ASP A 154 37.94 15.51 -19.88
C ASP A 154 38.55 14.65 -18.75
N GLY A 155 39.49 13.78 -19.10
CA GLY A 155 40.10 12.80 -18.19
C GLY A 155 40.99 13.41 -17.10
N TYR A 156 41.46 14.65 -17.29
CA TYR A 156 42.30 15.38 -16.34
C TYR A 156 41.47 16.35 -15.47
N SER A 157 40.84 17.35 -16.09
CA SER A 157 40.11 18.42 -15.40
C SER A 157 38.72 18.01 -14.90
N ARG A 158 38.18 16.88 -15.37
CA ARG A 158 36.81 16.43 -15.13
C ARG A 158 35.73 17.42 -15.58
N ARG A 159 36.08 18.37 -16.44
CA ARG A 159 35.11 19.26 -17.09
C ARG A 159 34.24 18.44 -18.05
N ILE A 160 32.92 18.58 -17.92
CA ILE A 160 31.97 18.07 -18.92
C ILE A 160 32.15 18.92 -20.18
N MET A 161 32.47 18.28 -21.29
CA MET A 161 32.73 18.92 -22.58
C MET A 161 31.43 19.16 -23.35
N TRP A 162 30.51 18.19 -23.29
CA TRP A 162 29.15 18.29 -23.81
C TRP A 162 28.25 17.21 -23.16
N LEU A 163 26.94 17.44 -23.19
CA LEU A 163 25.90 16.51 -22.75
C LEU A 163 24.64 16.74 -23.61
N GLU A 164 24.30 15.80 -24.48
CA GLU A 164 23.23 15.91 -25.47
C GLU A 164 22.22 14.76 -25.34
N VAL A 165 20.98 14.99 -25.78
CA VAL A 165 19.89 14.01 -25.72
C VAL A 165 19.40 13.69 -27.13
N GLY A 166 19.68 12.48 -27.60
CA GLY A 166 19.27 11.98 -28.92
C GLY A 166 18.01 11.13 -28.86
N LEU A 167 17.17 11.28 -29.89
CA LEU A 167 15.98 10.43 -30.11
C LEU A 167 16.34 9.06 -30.74
N PHE A 168 17.36 9.03 -31.61
CA PHE A 168 18.00 7.81 -32.12
C PHE A 168 19.49 8.07 -32.42
N MET A 169 20.28 7.02 -32.54
CA MET A 169 21.74 7.10 -32.67
C MET A 169 22.18 7.47 -34.11
N PHE A 170 22.37 8.76 -34.37
CA PHE A 170 23.11 9.30 -35.52
C PHE A 170 23.98 10.47 -35.05
N GLY A 171 25.16 10.63 -35.66
CA GLY A 171 26.10 11.69 -35.28
C GLY A 171 25.96 12.98 -36.11
N LEU A 172 26.70 14.00 -35.65
CA LEU A 172 26.98 15.34 -36.22
C LEU A 172 26.26 16.55 -35.61
N VAL A 173 27.11 17.46 -35.09
CA VAL A 173 27.16 18.92 -35.34
C VAL A 173 25.93 19.76 -35.00
N GLY A 174 26.10 20.59 -33.96
CA GLY A 174 25.09 21.53 -33.48
C GLY A 174 24.99 22.89 -34.17
N ALA A 175 24.02 23.66 -33.66
CA ALA A 175 23.85 25.11 -33.76
C ALA A 175 22.67 25.56 -32.84
N GLY A 176 22.68 26.81 -32.36
CA GLY A 176 21.44 27.55 -32.03
C GLY A 176 21.23 27.99 -30.57
N ASP A 177 21.09 29.31 -30.36
CA ASP A 177 20.87 30.01 -29.07
C ASP A 177 19.39 30.12 -28.62
N LEU A 178 19.15 30.61 -27.39
CA LEU A 178 17.81 30.95 -26.83
C LEU A 178 17.85 32.18 -25.87
N PRO A 179 16.85 33.10 -25.86
CA PRO A 179 16.87 34.34 -25.04
C PRO A 179 15.75 34.55 -23.97
N PHE A 180 16.10 35.34 -22.93
CA PHE A 180 15.35 36.33 -22.08
C PHE A 180 13.87 36.21 -21.59
N ALA A 181 13.61 36.69 -20.36
CA ALA A 181 12.32 37.26 -19.89
C ALA A 181 12.46 38.23 -18.66
N CYS A 182 11.35 38.85 -18.16
CA CYS A 182 11.35 40.19 -17.51
C CYS A 182 10.31 40.44 -16.35
N THR A 183 10.50 41.53 -15.54
CA THR A 183 9.68 42.04 -14.39
C THR A 183 9.96 43.54 -14.06
N SER A 184 9.18 44.38 -13.33
CA SER A 184 7.74 44.47 -12.90
C SER A 184 7.44 45.78 -12.08
N LYS A 185 6.18 46.00 -11.62
CA LYS A 185 5.70 46.68 -10.35
C LYS A 185 5.42 48.22 -10.26
N GLY A 186 4.16 48.66 -9.99
CA GLY A 186 3.83 50.08 -9.66
C GLY A 186 2.43 50.49 -9.14
N LEU A 187 2.18 51.82 -9.13
CA LEU A 187 1.43 52.74 -8.22
C LEU A 187 -0.14 52.84 -8.24
N TRP A 188 -0.72 53.66 -7.34
CA TRP A 188 -2.16 53.95 -7.12
C TRP A 188 -2.55 55.44 -7.27
N SER A 189 -3.83 55.76 -7.55
CA SER A 189 -4.46 57.09 -7.43
C SER A 189 -5.98 57.00 -7.15
N THR A 190 -6.60 58.07 -6.64
CA THR A 190 -8.03 58.12 -6.24
C THR A 190 -8.67 59.46 -6.57
N GLU A 191 -9.92 59.48 -7.03
CA GLU A 191 -10.73 60.68 -7.30
C GLU A 191 -12.18 60.45 -6.79
N SER A 192 -12.88 61.52 -6.37
CA SER A 192 -14.24 61.48 -5.82
C SER A 192 -15.19 62.44 -6.53
N ALA A 193 -16.43 62.03 -6.80
CA ALA A 193 -17.45 62.84 -7.46
C ALA A 193 -18.85 62.69 -6.82
N ASP A 194 -19.61 63.79 -6.75
CA ASP A 194 -20.97 63.81 -6.20
C ASP A 194 -22.01 63.26 -7.19
N LEU A 195 -23.05 62.62 -6.66
CA LEU A 195 -23.92 61.70 -7.41
C LEU A 195 -25.37 62.18 -7.57
N SER A 196 -25.58 63.46 -7.91
CA SER A 196 -26.92 64.06 -8.06
C SER A 196 -27.45 64.15 -9.50
N SER A 197 -26.68 63.73 -10.51
CA SER A 197 -27.07 63.74 -11.93
C SER A 197 -27.54 62.37 -12.44
N SER A 198 -28.44 62.38 -13.43
CA SER A 198 -29.02 61.17 -14.07
C SER A 198 -28.04 60.39 -14.96
N SER A 199 -26.87 60.96 -15.22
CA SER A 199 -25.70 60.29 -15.78
C SER A 199 -24.44 60.77 -15.04
N LEU A 200 -23.50 59.86 -14.83
CA LEU A 200 -22.16 60.16 -14.33
C LEU A 200 -21.15 59.63 -15.35
N ALA A 201 -20.23 60.49 -15.77
CA ALA A 201 -19.13 60.16 -16.68
C ALA A 201 -17.81 60.48 -15.97
N ILE A 202 -16.97 59.45 -15.78
CA ILE A 202 -15.65 59.60 -15.18
C ILE A 202 -14.61 59.28 -16.26
N SER A 203 -13.62 60.16 -16.41
CA SER A 203 -12.49 60.00 -17.33
C SER A 203 -11.19 60.32 -16.61
N SER A 204 -10.22 59.42 -16.71
CA SER A 204 -8.89 59.62 -16.13
C SER A 204 -7.81 59.09 -17.07
N ARG A 205 -6.61 59.70 -17.03
CA ARG A 205 -5.49 59.38 -17.93
C ARG A 205 -4.57 58.38 -17.25
N LEU A 206 -4.40 57.21 -17.87
CA LEU A 206 -3.53 56.16 -17.34
C LEU A 206 -2.04 56.52 -17.54
N PRO A 207 -1.15 56.26 -16.56
CA PRO A 207 0.29 56.48 -16.71
C PRO A 207 0.92 55.70 -17.87
N ASP A 208 2.04 56.21 -18.39
CA ASP A 208 2.69 55.67 -19.59
C ASP A 208 3.60 54.45 -19.37
N ILE A 209 3.46 53.76 -18.24
CA ILE A 209 4.28 52.59 -17.89
C ILE A 209 3.56 51.28 -18.31
N PRO A 210 4.09 50.50 -19.27
CA PRO A 210 3.48 49.23 -19.71
C PRO A 210 3.73 48.09 -18.71
N GLY A 211 2.84 47.09 -18.71
CA GLY A 211 2.96 45.88 -17.87
C GLY A 211 2.49 46.04 -16.42
N TYR A 212 2.04 47.22 -16.02
CA TYR A 212 1.59 47.54 -14.67
C TYR A 212 0.06 47.35 -14.56
N LEU A 213 -0.41 47.00 -13.36
CA LEU A 213 -1.84 46.86 -13.03
C LEU A 213 -2.30 48.12 -12.30
N TYR A 214 -3.15 48.91 -12.94
CA TYR A 214 -3.74 50.11 -12.37
C TYR A 214 -5.10 49.78 -11.77
N THR A 215 -5.36 50.25 -10.55
CA THR A 215 -6.65 50.08 -9.88
C THR A 215 -7.22 51.46 -9.55
N CYS A 216 -8.41 51.75 -10.08
CA CYS A 216 -9.15 52.97 -9.79
C CYS A 216 -10.37 52.63 -8.92
N LEU A 217 -10.69 53.51 -7.97
CA LEU A 217 -11.81 53.36 -7.03
C LEU A 217 -12.76 54.55 -7.22
N VAL A 218 -14.03 54.27 -7.48
CA VAL A 218 -15.09 55.28 -7.61
C VAL A 218 -16.06 55.11 -6.45
N THR A 219 -16.14 56.12 -5.61
CA THR A 219 -17.07 56.22 -4.48
C THR A 219 -18.28 57.08 -4.86
N ALA A 220 -19.49 56.58 -4.65
CA ALA A 220 -20.66 57.45 -4.52
C ALA A 220 -20.69 58.08 -3.11
N GLY A 221 -21.41 59.20 -2.93
CA GLY A 221 -21.47 59.97 -1.66
C GLY A 221 -22.04 59.26 -0.40
N SER A 222 -22.22 57.94 -0.43
CA SER A 222 -22.49 57.09 0.74
C SER A 222 -21.47 55.95 0.75
N ALA A 223 -20.84 55.67 1.91
CA ALA A 223 -19.73 54.72 2.05
C ALA A 223 -20.03 53.29 1.55
N ASP A 224 -21.30 52.93 1.40
CA ASP A 224 -21.79 51.59 1.10
C ASP A 224 -21.84 51.22 -0.40
N LYS A 225 -21.34 52.09 -1.30
CA LYS A 225 -21.43 51.92 -2.77
C LYS A 225 -20.09 52.22 -3.45
N LEU A 226 -19.41 51.16 -3.93
CA LEU A 226 -18.02 51.20 -4.40
C LEU A 226 -17.86 50.51 -5.76
N LEU A 227 -17.40 51.24 -6.77
CA LEU A 227 -17.04 50.67 -8.07
C LEU A 227 -15.51 50.57 -8.18
N ARG A 228 -14.97 49.36 -8.35
CA ARG A 228 -13.51 49.11 -8.40
C ARG A 228 -13.10 48.62 -9.79
N VAL A 229 -12.37 49.45 -10.52
CA VAL A 229 -11.98 49.17 -11.90
C VAL A 229 -10.50 48.82 -11.99
N ARG A 230 -10.16 47.65 -12.56
CA ARG A 230 -8.78 47.16 -12.72
C ARG A 230 -8.38 47.15 -14.20
N VAL A 231 -7.27 47.80 -14.54
CA VAL A 231 -6.80 48.01 -15.92
C VAL A 231 -5.36 47.52 -16.08
N LYS A 232 -5.09 46.76 -17.15
CA LYS A 232 -3.74 46.26 -17.44
C LYS A 232 -3.29 46.71 -18.84
N LYS A 233 -2.27 47.58 -18.87
CA LYS A 233 -1.75 48.17 -20.11
C LYS A 233 -0.72 47.24 -20.76
N ARG A 234 -1.04 46.65 -21.93
CA ARG A 234 -0.12 45.79 -22.71
C ARG A 234 0.78 46.53 -23.72
N ALA A 235 0.34 47.70 -24.21
CA ALA A 235 1.05 48.48 -25.24
C ALA A 235 1.53 49.84 -24.71
N LEU A 236 2.53 50.43 -25.39
CA LEU A 236 3.19 51.69 -24.98
C LEU A 236 2.41 52.98 -25.34
N LEU A 237 1.22 52.85 -25.94
CA LEU A 237 0.41 53.99 -26.39
C LEU A 237 -0.30 54.68 -25.22
N PRO A 238 -0.44 56.02 -25.20
CA PRO A 238 -1.30 56.71 -24.25
C PRO A 238 -2.76 56.30 -24.48
N GLY A 239 -3.55 56.19 -23.41
CA GLY A 239 -4.94 55.74 -23.53
C GLY A 239 -5.84 56.20 -22.39
N SER A 240 -7.14 56.26 -22.69
CA SER A 240 -8.21 56.63 -21.77
C SER A 240 -9.15 55.46 -21.51
N LEU A 241 -9.77 55.48 -20.34
CA LEU A 241 -10.93 54.67 -20.00
C LEU A 241 -12.05 55.62 -19.56
N HIS A 242 -13.24 55.37 -20.08
CA HIS A 242 -14.47 56.08 -19.76
C HIS A 242 -15.47 55.08 -19.18
N VAL A 243 -16.12 55.48 -18.08
CA VAL A 243 -17.16 54.70 -17.41
C VAL A 243 -18.41 55.55 -17.31
N ASN A 244 -19.51 55.06 -17.89
CA ASN A 244 -20.81 55.72 -17.89
C ASN A 244 -21.85 54.85 -17.17
N ILE A 245 -22.70 55.48 -16.36
CA ILE A 245 -23.80 54.83 -15.63
C ILE A 245 -25.11 55.55 -15.96
N TYR A 246 -26.17 54.82 -16.32
CA TYR A 246 -27.46 55.39 -16.72
C TYR A 246 -28.67 54.52 -16.32
N ALA A 247 -29.85 55.13 -16.31
CA ALA A 247 -31.15 54.49 -16.03
C ALA A 247 -32.16 54.79 -17.17
N PRO A 248 -33.09 53.87 -17.52
CA PRO A 248 -34.16 54.12 -18.49
C PRO A 248 -35.07 55.30 -18.07
N PRO A 249 -35.73 56.03 -19.01
CA PRO A 249 -36.29 55.48 -20.26
C PRO A 249 -35.94 56.21 -21.57
N HIS A 250 -34.91 57.06 -21.63
CA HIS A 250 -34.55 57.79 -22.86
C HIS A 250 -33.28 57.25 -23.53
N TRP A 251 -33.41 56.75 -24.75
CA TRP A 251 -32.36 56.11 -25.55
C TRP A 251 -32.15 56.86 -26.87
N GLU A 252 -31.60 58.07 -26.83
CA GLU A 252 -31.18 58.78 -28.05
C GLU A 252 -29.70 59.17 -27.95
N ASN A 253 -28.92 58.72 -28.94
CA ASN A 253 -27.53 59.10 -29.23
C ASN A 253 -26.44 58.83 -28.17
N THR A 254 -26.13 57.55 -27.93
CA THR A 254 -24.73 57.14 -27.67
C THR A 254 -24.24 56.23 -28.79
N GLY A 255 -23.17 56.65 -29.47
CA GLY A 255 -22.73 56.05 -30.75
C GLY A 255 -22.40 54.56 -30.69
N HIS A 256 -22.91 53.83 -31.68
CA HIS A 256 -22.68 52.40 -31.88
C HIS A 256 -21.26 52.18 -32.45
N LEU A 257 -20.32 51.67 -31.65
CA LEU A 257 -18.98 51.34 -32.17
C LEU A 257 -19.00 49.94 -32.80
N THR A 258 -19.05 49.90 -34.12
CA THR A 258 -18.81 48.68 -34.90
C THR A 258 -17.32 48.32 -34.88
N THR A 259 -16.99 47.06 -34.60
CA THR A 259 -15.65 46.50 -34.74
C THR A 259 -15.55 45.61 -35.99
N PRO A 260 -14.88 46.07 -37.06
CA PRO A 260 -14.46 45.22 -38.18
C PRO A 260 -12.92 45.13 -38.24
N PRO A 261 -12.32 44.26 -39.08
CA PRO A 261 -12.31 42.84 -38.78
C PRO A 261 -10.91 42.23 -38.91
N THR A 262 -10.33 41.69 -37.83
CA THR A 262 -9.29 40.64 -37.88
C THR A 262 -8.95 40.14 -36.47
N GLY A 263 -8.90 38.81 -36.29
CA GLY A 263 -8.40 38.19 -35.06
C GLY A 263 -9.46 38.01 -33.96
N PHE A 264 -10.11 36.85 -33.96
CA PHE A 264 -11.07 36.41 -32.94
C PHE A 264 -10.63 36.66 -31.49
N LEU A 265 -11.41 37.45 -30.76
CA LEU A 265 -11.65 37.30 -29.32
C LEU A 265 -13.10 37.72 -29.06
N TYR A 266 -13.92 36.82 -28.53
CA TYR A 266 -15.34 37.07 -28.25
C TYR A 266 -15.49 38.21 -27.22
N PRO A 267 -16.56 39.03 -27.29
CA PRO A 267 -16.89 39.93 -26.21
C PRO A 267 -17.19 39.08 -24.96
N SER A 268 -16.35 39.20 -23.94
CA SER A 268 -16.58 38.49 -22.69
C SER A 268 -17.76 39.12 -21.95
N GLN A 269 -18.94 38.49 -22.08
CA GLN A 269 -20.03 38.70 -21.15
C GLN A 269 -19.52 38.31 -19.76
N LYS A 270 -19.26 39.31 -18.92
CA LYS A 270 -18.98 39.11 -17.49
C LYS A 270 -20.27 39.19 -16.71
N TYR A 271 -20.65 38.08 -16.11
CA TYR A 271 -21.71 38.02 -15.12
C TYR A 271 -21.35 38.89 -13.92
N ILE A 272 -22.20 39.88 -13.62
CA ILE A 272 -22.05 40.76 -12.46
C ILE A 272 -22.87 40.17 -11.32
N CYS A 273 -22.21 39.79 -10.22
CA CYS A 273 -22.90 39.33 -9.01
C CYS A 273 -23.81 40.43 -8.44
N LEU A 274 -25.12 40.17 -8.42
CA LEU A 274 -26.12 41.01 -7.75
C LEU A 274 -26.96 40.13 -6.80
N PRO A 275 -26.55 39.92 -5.54
CA PRO A 275 -27.44 39.35 -4.54
C PRO A 275 -28.55 40.36 -4.22
N THR A 276 -29.80 39.96 -4.35
CA THR A 276 -30.96 40.77 -3.95
C THR A 276 -31.10 40.81 -2.43
N PRO A 277 -31.28 41.99 -1.80
CA PRO A 277 -31.66 42.06 -0.40
C PRO A 277 -33.09 41.49 -0.21
N PRO A 278 -33.41 40.80 0.91
CA PRO A 278 -34.73 40.18 1.12
C PRO A 278 -35.91 41.13 1.34
N SER A 279 -35.77 42.44 1.11
CA SER A 279 -36.75 43.45 1.53
C SER A 279 -36.88 44.62 0.54
N LEU A 280 -38.14 44.94 0.22
CA LEU A 280 -38.66 46.08 -0.54
C LEU A 280 -38.44 46.11 -2.08
N GLY A 281 -39.52 45.80 -2.81
CA GLY A 281 -40.19 46.77 -3.69
C GLY A 281 -39.50 47.25 -4.97
N THR A 282 -40.06 46.85 -6.12
CA THR A 282 -39.96 47.52 -7.44
C THR A 282 -38.56 47.87 -7.95
N HIS A 283 -37.98 46.97 -8.75
CA HIS A 283 -36.67 47.14 -9.38
C HIS A 283 -36.68 48.20 -10.50
N THR A 284 -35.67 49.08 -10.51
CA THR A 284 -35.23 49.80 -11.71
C THR A 284 -33.83 49.31 -12.11
N GLN A 285 -33.71 48.70 -13.29
CA GLN A 285 -32.41 48.29 -13.81
C GLN A 285 -31.58 49.53 -14.17
N ARG A 286 -30.31 49.54 -13.75
CA ARG A 286 -29.31 50.54 -14.17
C ARG A 286 -28.23 49.85 -14.98
N TYR A 287 -27.77 50.50 -16.03
CA TYR A 287 -26.75 49.96 -16.94
C TYR A 287 -25.42 50.69 -16.75
N VAL A 288 -24.33 49.96 -16.98
CA VAL A 288 -22.96 50.47 -16.92
C VAL A 288 -22.27 50.14 -18.23
N THR A 289 -21.66 51.13 -18.88
CA THR A 289 -20.89 50.95 -20.11
C THR A 289 -19.44 51.40 -19.93
N PHE A 290 -18.53 50.65 -20.56
CA PHE A 290 -17.09 50.89 -20.56
C PHE A 290 -16.66 51.19 -22.00
N SER A 291 -15.88 52.25 -22.21
CA SER A 291 -15.25 52.54 -23.50
C SER A 291 -13.83 53.08 -23.31
N GLY A 292 -12.95 52.84 -24.28
CA GLY A 292 -11.54 53.21 -24.15
C GLY A 292 -10.74 52.98 -25.42
N THR A 293 -9.45 53.27 -25.36
CA THR A 293 -8.55 53.21 -26.53
C THR A 293 -8.38 51.77 -27.06
N PRO A 294 -8.46 51.53 -28.38
CA PRO A 294 -8.28 50.20 -28.97
C PRO A 294 -6.95 49.53 -28.59
N GLY A 295 -6.97 48.22 -28.35
CA GLY A 295 -5.79 47.43 -27.96
C GLY A 295 -5.46 47.41 -26.47
N LEU A 296 -6.31 48.00 -25.63
CA LEU A 296 -6.24 47.89 -24.16
C LEU A 296 -7.15 46.76 -23.64
N GLU A 297 -6.70 46.07 -22.59
CA GLU A 297 -7.41 44.97 -21.94
C GLU A 297 -7.89 45.42 -20.55
N PHE A 298 -9.21 45.38 -20.34
CA PHE A 298 -9.87 45.97 -19.16
C PHE A 298 -10.61 44.90 -18.35
N THR A 299 -10.62 45.07 -17.01
CA THR A 299 -11.39 44.21 -16.11
C THR A 299 -12.09 45.04 -15.04
N ALA A 300 -13.39 45.31 -15.26
CA ALA A 300 -14.25 45.92 -14.25
C ALA A 300 -14.75 44.90 -13.23
N ASP A 301 -15.05 45.39 -12.03
CA ASP A 301 -15.57 44.65 -10.87
C ASP A 301 -16.51 45.61 -10.11
N ILE A 302 -17.77 45.22 -9.86
CA ILE A 302 -18.77 46.10 -9.23
C ILE A 302 -19.04 45.59 -7.82
N ASP A 303 -18.81 46.43 -6.81
CA ASP A 303 -18.96 46.08 -5.40
C ASP A 303 -20.17 46.80 -4.80
N THR A 304 -21.25 46.05 -4.56
CA THR A 304 -22.37 46.50 -3.71
C THR A 304 -22.18 45.92 -2.32
N ALA A 305 -22.65 46.60 -1.27
CA ALA A 305 -22.49 46.16 0.11
C ALA A 305 -23.03 44.72 0.30
N LYS A 306 -22.11 43.76 0.37
CA LYS A 306 -22.39 42.33 0.47
C LYS A 306 -22.79 41.92 1.89
N ASN A 307 -23.60 40.87 2.00
CA ASN A 307 -23.86 40.19 3.27
C ASN A 307 -22.53 39.66 3.83
N THR A 308 -21.98 40.36 4.82
CA THR A 308 -20.69 40.03 5.43
C THR A 308 -20.88 39.10 6.63
N LEU A 309 -20.20 37.96 6.62
CA LEU A 309 -20.21 37.04 7.75
C LEU A 309 -19.22 37.49 8.82
N GLN A 310 -19.61 37.32 10.09
CA GLN A 310 -18.76 37.54 11.25
C GLN A 310 -18.37 36.19 11.86
N LEU A 311 -17.12 36.08 12.31
CA LEU A 311 -16.62 34.86 12.92
C LEU A 311 -17.38 34.54 14.22
N GLY A 312 -17.82 33.28 14.37
CA GLY A 312 -18.58 32.79 15.52
C GLY A 312 -20.06 33.19 15.55
N LYS A 313 -20.53 34.00 14.60
CA LYS A 313 -21.93 34.46 14.54
C LYS A 313 -22.74 33.61 13.57
N THR A 314 -23.85 33.05 14.03
CA THR A 314 -24.84 32.36 13.18
C THR A 314 -25.65 33.40 12.41
N VAL A 315 -25.88 33.15 11.11
CA VAL A 315 -26.81 33.90 10.26
C VAL A 315 -27.84 32.94 9.71
N ASN A 316 -29.12 33.25 9.94
CA ASN A 316 -30.25 32.43 9.49
C ASN A 316 -30.90 33.11 8.29
N PHE A 317 -31.21 32.35 7.24
CA PHE A 317 -31.84 32.83 6.02
C PHE A 317 -32.64 31.73 5.35
N THR A 318 -33.65 32.10 4.56
CA THR A 318 -34.39 31.17 3.73
C THR A 318 -33.87 31.20 2.30
N ILE A 319 -33.73 30.02 1.70
CA ILE A 319 -33.45 29.85 0.28
C ILE A 319 -34.67 29.27 -0.43
N SER A 320 -34.81 29.62 -1.70
CA SER A 320 -35.88 29.15 -2.57
C SER A 320 -35.32 28.77 -3.93
N ARG A 321 -36.14 28.17 -4.79
CA ARG A 321 -35.78 27.91 -6.18
C ARG A 321 -35.19 29.13 -6.91
N TYR A 322 -35.68 30.34 -6.63
CA TYR A 322 -35.33 31.57 -7.38
C TYR A 322 -34.32 32.46 -6.67
N SER A 323 -33.88 32.11 -5.45
CA SER A 323 -32.92 32.89 -4.68
C SER A 323 -31.61 32.12 -4.51
N GLU A 324 -30.51 32.74 -4.92
CA GLU A 324 -29.17 32.39 -4.47
C GLU A 324 -28.73 33.43 -3.43
N VAL A 325 -28.12 32.97 -2.33
CA VAL A 325 -27.61 33.86 -1.29
C VAL A 325 -26.10 33.77 -1.30
N ILE A 326 -25.45 34.92 -1.52
CA ILE A 326 -23.99 35.04 -1.57
C ILE A 326 -23.52 35.87 -0.38
N PHE A 327 -22.60 35.30 0.39
CA PHE A 327 -21.92 35.94 1.50
C PHE A 327 -20.48 36.28 1.15
N GLN A 328 -19.95 37.31 1.81
CA GLN A 328 -18.54 37.70 1.78
C GLN A 328 -17.90 37.46 3.15
N TYR A 329 -16.66 36.98 3.14
CA TYR A 329 -15.77 37.03 4.30
C TYR A 329 -14.35 37.40 3.87
N THR A 330 -13.66 38.22 4.68
CA THR A 330 -12.24 38.51 4.52
C THR A 330 -11.54 37.96 5.77
N PRO A 331 -10.64 36.97 5.63
CA PRO A 331 -9.98 36.35 6.77
C PRO A 331 -8.84 37.23 7.31
N ASP A 332 -8.87 37.45 8.63
CA ASP A 332 -7.69 37.88 9.38
C ASP A 332 -6.61 36.78 9.37
N PHE A 333 -5.34 37.18 9.48
CA PHE A 333 -4.22 36.23 9.48
C PHE A 333 -4.19 35.43 10.79
N ASP A 334 -4.36 34.10 10.69
CA ASP A 334 -4.34 33.16 11.81
C ASP A 334 -3.82 31.78 11.37
N ASP A 335 -3.21 31.05 12.30
CA ASP A 335 -2.68 29.69 12.15
C ASP A 335 -3.74 28.59 12.41
N HIS A 336 -5.00 28.90 12.11
CA HIS A 336 -6.14 28.00 12.26
C HIS A 336 -6.81 27.69 10.90
N GLN A 337 -7.37 26.50 10.78
CA GLN A 337 -8.25 26.13 9.67
C GLN A 337 -9.64 26.78 9.84
N LEU A 338 -10.20 27.30 8.75
CA LEU A 338 -11.47 28.01 8.73
C LEU A 338 -12.59 27.09 8.24
N ALA A 339 -13.65 26.91 9.03
CA ALA A 339 -14.81 26.12 8.63
C ALA A 339 -16.03 26.99 8.35
N ILE A 340 -16.63 26.73 7.19
CA ILE A 340 -17.94 27.24 6.79
C ILE A 340 -18.92 26.09 6.99
N THR A 341 -19.85 26.22 7.92
CA THR A 341 -20.82 25.16 8.26
C THR A 341 -22.24 25.63 8.05
N THR A 342 -23.04 24.84 7.36
CA THR A 342 -24.48 25.03 7.18
C THR A 342 -25.26 23.97 7.94
N TYR A 343 -26.37 24.38 8.53
CA TYR A 343 -27.37 23.53 9.16
C TYR A 343 -28.76 23.91 8.66
N SER A 344 -29.67 22.94 8.62
CA SER A 344 -31.07 23.10 8.26
C SER A 344 -31.93 22.46 9.35
N GLU A 345 -32.93 23.20 9.83
CA GLU A 345 -33.83 22.74 10.91
C GLU A 345 -34.97 21.86 10.38
N ASP A 346 -35.13 21.79 9.06
CA ASP A 346 -36.16 21.04 8.35
C ASP A 346 -36.08 19.51 8.63
N GLU A 347 -37.24 18.84 8.65
CA GLU A 347 -37.35 17.45 9.12
C GLU A 347 -36.60 16.41 8.25
N PRO A 348 -36.06 15.34 8.89
CA PRO A 348 -35.36 14.25 8.19
C PRO A 348 -36.31 13.47 7.27
N GLY A 349 -36.25 13.76 5.97
CA GLY A 349 -37.01 13.05 4.94
C GLY A 349 -37.76 13.97 3.99
N ALA A 350 -38.12 15.18 4.44
CA ALA A 350 -38.79 16.20 3.64
C ALA A 350 -37.83 17.25 3.06
N SER A 351 -36.68 17.51 3.70
CA SER A 351 -35.69 18.46 3.19
C SER A 351 -35.15 18.07 1.80
N GLU A 352 -35.35 18.97 0.83
CA GLU A 352 -34.65 19.02 -0.46
C GLU A 352 -33.12 19.22 -0.29
N ASP A 353 -32.34 18.81 -1.29
CA ASP A 353 -30.87 18.99 -1.28
C ASP A 353 -30.49 20.46 -1.59
N ALA A 354 -29.43 20.96 -0.94
CA ALA A 354 -28.87 22.30 -1.18
C ALA A 354 -27.38 22.25 -1.47
N PHE A 355 -26.87 23.20 -2.26
CA PHE A 355 -25.45 23.40 -2.49
C PHE A 355 -24.86 24.40 -1.48
N LEU A 356 -23.64 24.11 -1.04
CA LEU A 356 -22.73 25.05 -0.40
C LEU A 356 -21.50 25.16 -1.30
N ALA A 357 -21.22 26.35 -1.82
CA ALA A 357 -20.14 26.63 -2.77
C ALA A 357 -19.23 27.76 -2.26
N VAL A 358 -17.91 27.64 -2.48
CA VAL A 358 -16.89 28.55 -1.94
C VAL A 358 -15.80 28.84 -2.96
N SER A 359 -15.48 30.11 -3.20
CA SER A 359 -14.44 30.54 -4.14
C SER A 359 -13.84 31.89 -3.75
N SER A 360 -12.65 32.20 -4.28
CA SER A 360 -12.10 33.57 -4.29
C SER A 360 -12.72 34.45 -5.41
N PHE A 361 -13.57 33.87 -6.27
CA PHE A 361 -14.22 34.54 -7.39
C PHE A 361 -15.74 34.47 -7.25
N CYS A 362 -16.42 35.61 -7.21
CA CYS A 362 -17.86 35.65 -6.93
C CYS A 362 -18.70 34.90 -7.97
N HIS A 363 -18.39 35.04 -9.27
CA HIS A 363 -19.15 34.35 -10.33
C HIS A 363 -19.08 32.83 -10.21
N ARG A 364 -18.04 32.26 -9.60
CA ARG A 364 -17.87 30.80 -9.45
C ARG A 364 -18.81 30.18 -8.41
N VAL A 365 -19.41 30.96 -7.52
CA VAL A 365 -20.34 30.47 -6.48
C VAL A 365 -21.82 30.67 -6.82
N THR A 366 -22.12 31.14 -8.04
CA THR A 366 -23.50 31.24 -8.55
C THR A 366 -23.98 29.90 -9.09
N ARG A 367 -25.31 29.75 -9.24
CA ARG A 367 -25.89 28.52 -9.81
C ARG A 367 -25.46 28.26 -11.26
N GLU A 368 -25.14 29.26 -12.07
CA GLU A 368 -24.86 29.04 -13.51
C GLU A 368 -23.45 28.46 -13.76
N GLU A 369 -22.46 28.83 -12.95
CA GLU A 369 -21.04 28.54 -13.19
C GLU A 369 -20.50 27.28 -12.46
N HIS A 370 -21.26 26.69 -11.53
CA HIS A 370 -20.75 25.59 -10.70
C HIS A 370 -20.31 24.33 -11.46
N ASN A 371 -20.85 24.08 -12.65
CA ASN A 371 -20.49 22.95 -13.52
C ASN A 371 -19.28 23.24 -14.43
N VAL A 372 -18.80 24.48 -14.50
CA VAL A 372 -17.68 24.86 -15.36
C VAL A 372 -16.37 24.54 -14.64
N ILE A 373 -15.58 23.60 -15.17
CA ILE A 373 -14.29 23.22 -14.58
C ILE A 373 -13.21 24.24 -14.99
N SER A 374 -12.79 25.09 -14.06
CA SER A 374 -11.73 26.09 -14.27
C SER A 374 -10.45 25.72 -13.51
N LYS A 375 -9.32 25.60 -14.22
CA LYS A 375 -8.01 25.35 -13.60
C LYS A 375 -7.42 26.58 -12.90
N THR A 376 -7.89 27.78 -13.26
CA THR A 376 -7.40 29.07 -12.75
C THR A 376 -8.27 29.66 -11.66
N GLU A 377 -9.56 29.34 -11.64
CA GLU A 377 -10.55 29.93 -10.72
C GLU A 377 -11.09 28.84 -9.77
N PRO A 378 -10.45 28.63 -8.61
CA PRO A 378 -10.75 27.52 -7.73
C PRO A 378 -12.15 27.66 -7.15
N LEU A 379 -12.91 26.58 -7.23
CA LEU A 379 -14.19 26.39 -6.58
C LEU A 379 -14.04 25.21 -5.61
N MET A 380 -14.74 25.23 -4.48
CA MET A 380 -15.00 24.04 -3.68
C MET A 380 -16.48 24.01 -3.34
N PHE A 381 -17.14 22.87 -3.55
CA PHE A 381 -18.57 22.75 -3.30
C PHE A 381 -18.96 21.36 -2.78
N LEU A 382 -20.10 21.31 -2.10
CA LEU A 382 -20.76 20.10 -1.65
C LEU A 382 -22.28 20.23 -1.71
N THR A 383 -22.98 19.09 -1.74
CA THR A 383 -24.42 19.02 -1.47
C THR A 383 -24.70 18.66 0.00
N PHE A 384 -25.79 19.19 0.57
CA PHE A 384 -26.23 18.86 1.92
C PHE A 384 -27.74 18.81 2.06
N GLN A 385 -28.23 17.83 2.83
CA GLN A 385 -29.60 17.77 3.28
C GLN A 385 -29.75 18.53 4.60
N LYS A 386 -29.34 17.95 5.75
CA LYS A 386 -29.40 18.65 7.04
C LYS A 386 -28.19 19.50 7.35
N GLN A 387 -26.99 19.01 7.04
CA GLN A 387 -25.75 19.66 7.46
C GLN A 387 -24.62 19.49 6.44
N GLY A 388 -23.81 20.53 6.31
CA GLY A 388 -22.64 20.56 5.43
C GLY A 388 -21.51 21.37 6.04
N ARG A 389 -20.26 20.97 5.81
CA ARG A 389 -19.08 21.74 6.22
C ARG A 389 -18.03 21.75 5.12
N ILE A 390 -17.50 22.93 4.81
CA ILE A 390 -16.30 23.10 3.99
C ILE A 390 -15.20 23.66 4.89
N VAL A 391 -14.07 22.95 4.94
CA VAL A 391 -12.86 23.37 5.68
C VAL A 391 -11.85 23.95 4.69
N LEU A 392 -11.49 25.22 4.90
CA LEU A 392 -10.47 25.93 4.14
C LEU A 392 -9.16 25.98 4.95
N SER A 393 -8.05 25.92 4.21
CA SER A 393 -6.69 25.87 4.74
C SER A 393 -5.75 26.78 3.94
N LYS A 394 -4.49 26.90 4.37
CA LYS A 394 -3.44 27.62 3.62
C LYS A 394 -3.12 26.98 2.26
N VAL A 395 -3.46 25.70 2.09
CA VAL A 395 -3.13 24.88 0.91
C VAL A 395 -4.35 24.41 0.11
N SER A 396 -5.57 24.67 0.58
CA SER A 396 -6.82 24.32 -0.11
C SER A 396 -7.02 25.13 -1.40
N ARG A 397 -8.07 24.81 -2.15
CA ARG A 397 -8.51 25.56 -3.34
C ARG A 397 -9.99 25.88 -3.18
N PRO A 398 -10.40 27.14 -2.88
CA PRO A 398 -9.57 28.33 -2.68
C PRO A 398 -8.65 28.26 -1.43
N ARG A 399 -7.61 29.08 -1.39
CA ARG A 399 -6.68 29.22 -0.25
C ARG A 399 -7.17 30.29 0.71
N VAL A 400 -6.90 30.11 2.00
CA VAL A 400 -7.00 31.19 3.00
C VAL A 400 -5.71 32.01 2.96
N GLN A 401 -5.81 33.29 2.57
CA GLN A 401 -4.72 34.26 2.57
C GLN A 401 -5.21 35.58 3.21
N GLN A 402 -4.32 36.30 3.88
CA GLN A 402 -4.67 37.58 4.51
C GLN A 402 -5.17 38.59 3.47
N ASN A 403 -6.28 39.27 3.79
CA ASN A 403 -6.94 40.27 2.95
C ASN A 403 -7.54 39.75 1.62
N ASP A 404 -7.41 38.46 1.28
CA ASP A 404 -8.10 37.87 0.13
C ASP A 404 -9.57 37.60 0.48
N THR A 405 -10.48 38.20 -0.27
CA THR A 405 -11.92 37.98 -0.09
C THR A 405 -12.35 36.57 -0.54
N ILE A 406 -13.11 35.90 0.32
CA ILE A 406 -13.76 34.62 0.07
C ILE A 406 -15.26 34.86 -0.12
N TYR A 407 -15.81 34.27 -1.19
CA TYR A 407 -17.23 34.26 -1.52
C TYR A 407 -17.83 32.90 -1.19
N ILE A 408 -19.03 32.90 -0.63
CA ILE A 408 -19.75 31.71 -0.20
C ILE A 408 -21.17 31.78 -0.76
N GLY A 409 -21.51 30.88 -1.68
CA GLY A 409 -22.84 30.77 -2.28
C GLY A 409 -23.63 29.62 -1.67
N VAL A 410 -24.93 29.85 -1.42
CA VAL A 410 -25.89 28.83 -0.97
C VAL A 410 -27.17 28.92 -1.81
N TYR A 411 -27.58 27.79 -2.40
CA TYR A 411 -28.76 27.69 -3.27
C TYR A 411 -29.31 26.26 -3.32
N MET A 412 -30.60 26.08 -3.64
CA MET A 412 -31.23 24.75 -3.75
C MET A 412 -30.85 24.03 -5.05
N THR A 413 -30.80 22.69 -5.02
CA THR A 413 -30.49 21.84 -6.19
C THR A 413 -31.69 21.64 -7.11
N THR A 414 -32.91 21.57 -6.56
CA THR A 414 -34.12 21.10 -7.26
C THR A 414 -35.00 22.22 -7.82
N LYS A 415 -35.97 21.81 -8.65
CA LYS A 415 -36.92 22.69 -9.36
C LYS A 415 -38.28 22.82 -8.65
N ASN A 416 -38.43 22.28 -7.46
CA ASN A 416 -39.66 22.42 -6.67
C ASN A 416 -39.77 23.84 -6.11
N ASN A 417 -40.99 24.32 -5.86
CA ASN A 417 -41.24 25.69 -5.37
C ASN A 417 -41.10 25.84 -3.84
N GLU A 418 -40.50 24.85 -3.18
CA GLU A 418 -40.33 24.83 -1.74
C GLU A 418 -39.22 25.82 -1.29
N THR A 419 -39.29 26.20 -0.02
CA THR A 419 -38.32 27.07 0.64
C THR A 419 -37.66 26.34 1.79
N LYS A 420 -36.34 26.44 1.90
CA LYS A 420 -35.53 25.75 2.91
C LYS A 420 -34.93 26.76 3.89
N SER A 421 -35.03 26.49 5.20
CA SER A 421 -34.38 27.32 6.22
C SER A 421 -32.93 26.87 6.43
N VAL A 422 -31.99 27.80 6.34
CA VAL A 422 -30.55 27.51 6.47
C VAL A 422 -29.89 28.47 7.45
N ASN A 423 -29.18 27.90 8.42
CA ASN A 423 -28.32 28.58 9.36
C ASN A 423 -26.87 28.39 8.91
N ILE A 424 -26.12 29.48 8.66
CA ILE A 424 -24.70 29.43 8.34
C ILE A 424 -23.85 29.97 9.50
N VAL A 425 -22.77 29.25 9.81
CA VAL A 425 -21.79 29.63 10.85
C VAL A 425 -20.40 29.55 10.26
N LEU A 426 -19.63 30.62 10.44
CA LEU A 426 -18.20 30.65 10.14
C LEU A 426 -17.41 30.55 11.45
N HIS A 427 -16.51 29.57 11.59
CA HIS A 427 -15.70 29.42 12.81
C HIS A 427 -14.29 28.89 12.52
N LYS A 428 -13.36 29.17 13.45
CA LYS A 428 -12.02 28.56 13.47
C LYS A 428 -12.14 27.15 14.05
N THR A 429 -11.41 26.19 13.47
CA THR A 429 -11.47 24.77 13.88
C THR A 429 -10.20 24.32 14.58
N PHE A 430 -9.24 23.80 13.84
CA PHE A 430 -8.03 23.19 14.37
C PHE A 430 -6.81 24.03 14.00
N SER A 431 -5.92 24.28 14.97
CA SER A 431 -4.62 24.90 14.74
C SER A 431 -3.75 23.97 13.89
N TYR A 432 -2.69 24.50 13.26
CA TYR A 432 -1.74 23.64 12.54
C TYR A 432 -0.74 22.88 13.46
N ASP A 433 -0.97 22.85 14.78
CA ASP A 433 -0.17 22.05 15.71
C ASP A 433 -0.70 20.61 15.81
N TYR A 434 0.00 19.70 15.13
CA TYR A 434 -0.28 18.26 15.17
C TYR A 434 0.55 17.50 16.21
N THR A 435 1.43 18.17 16.97
CA THR A 435 2.44 17.51 17.81
C THR A 435 1.81 16.55 18.81
N THR A 436 0.82 17.02 19.58
CA THR A 436 0.13 16.23 20.61
C THR A 436 -0.55 14.97 20.05
N PRO A 437 -1.49 15.03 19.08
CA PRO A 437 -2.13 13.83 18.56
C PRO A 437 -1.15 12.88 17.84
N MET A 438 -0.11 13.40 17.18
CA MET A 438 0.90 12.57 16.50
C MET A 438 1.75 11.78 17.48
N CYS A 439 2.30 12.46 18.50
CA CYS A 439 3.08 11.81 19.54
C CYS A 439 2.23 10.82 20.35
N SER A 440 0.99 11.18 20.70
CA SER A 440 0.08 10.27 21.40
C SER A 440 -0.20 9.00 20.59
N LEU A 441 -0.55 9.11 19.30
CA LEU A 441 -0.77 7.95 18.43
C LEU A 441 0.47 7.05 18.34
N PHE A 442 1.65 7.64 18.10
CA PHE A 442 2.89 6.90 17.96
C PHE A 442 3.27 6.16 19.26
N PHE A 443 3.28 6.86 20.40
CA PHE A 443 3.71 6.27 21.66
C PHE A 443 2.71 5.26 22.22
N VAL A 444 1.39 5.50 22.11
CA VAL A 444 0.37 4.53 22.53
C VAL A 444 0.47 3.25 21.69
N SER A 445 0.60 3.36 20.36
CA SER A 445 0.75 2.19 19.49
C SER A 445 2.07 1.45 19.74
N LEU A 446 3.18 2.17 19.89
CA LEU A 446 4.49 1.55 20.07
C LEU A 446 4.60 0.85 21.43
N PHE A 447 4.36 1.56 22.54
CA PHE A 447 4.50 0.98 23.88
C PHE A 447 3.37 0.01 24.21
N GLY A 448 2.14 0.28 23.76
CA GLY A 448 1.03 -0.66 23.87
C GLY A 448 1.29 -1.95 23.07
N GLY A 449 1.77 -1.84 21.83
CA GLY A 449 2.12 -2.99 21.00
C GLY A 449 3.24 -3.83 21.62
N ILE A 450 4.29 -3.18 22.14
CA ILE A 450 5.36 -3.86 22.89
C ILE A 450 4.82 -4.55 24.15
N PHE A 451 3.94 -3.90 24.90
CA PHE A 451 3.30 -4.49 26.08
C PHE A 451 2.47 -5.73 25.71
N VAL A 452 1.65 -5.66 24.65
CA VAL A 452 0.89 -6.80 24.12
C VAL A 452 1.81 -7.94 23.71
N ALA A 453 2.90 -7.66 22.98
CA ALA A 453 3.87 -8.67 22.56
C ALA A 453 4.57 -9.34 23.76
N VAL A 454 5.01 -8.55 24.75
CA VAL A 454 5.61 -9.08 25.98
C VAL A 454 4.59 -9.89 26.78
N TRP A 455 3.35 -9.45 26.90
CA TRP A 455 2.29 -10.19 27.58
C TRP A 455 2.01 -11.52 26.88
N ALA A 456 1.87 -11.54 25.55
CA ALA A 456 1.72 -12.76 24.77
C ALA A 456 2.90 -13.73 24.96
N LEU A 457 4.14 -13.21 24.90
CA LEU A 457 5.38 -13.95 25.15
C LEU A 457 5.57 -14.40 26.61
N LEU A 458 4.79 -13.89 27.57
CA LEU A 458 4.75 -14.39 28.95
C LEU A 458 3.62 -15.40 29.17
N CYS A 459 2.48 -15.22 28.48
CA CYS A 459 1.32 -16.10 28.56
C CYS A 459 1.53 -17.44 27.86
N PHE A 460 1.99 -17.42 26.62
CA PHE A 460 1.86 -18.57 25.73
C PHE A 460 3.19 -19.21 25.33
N ARG A 461 4.31 -18.57 25.67
CA ARG A 461 5.64 -19.14 25.51
C ARG A 461 5.86 -20.21 26.57
N GLU A 462 5.50 -21.45 26.25
CA GLU A 462 5.99 -22.57 27.04
C GLU A 462 7.53 -22.59 27.00
N PRO A 463 8.22 -22.87 28.12
CA PRO A 463 9.63 -23.24 28.02
C PRO A 463 9.69 -24.51 27.16
N LEU A 464 10.56 -24.56 26.15
CA LEU A 464 10.80 -25.78 25.36
C LEU A 464 11.45 -26.86 26.25
N THR A 465 10.65 -27.48 27.12
CA THR A 465 10.91 -28.82 27.60
C THR A 465 10.69 -29.73 26.40
N LEU A 466 11.78 -30.24 25.82
CA LEU A 466 11.67 -31.35 24.87
C LEU A 466 10.79 -32.42 25.53
N ILE A 467 9.73 -32.83 24.83
CA ILE A 467 9.01 -34.04 25.18
C ILE A 467 10.03 -35.17 25.13
N ASP A 468 10.13 -35.96 26.20
CA ASP A 468 10.98 -37.13 26.26
C ASP A 468 10.49 -38.15 25.21
N ASP A 469 11.13 -38.14 24.02
CA ASP A 469 10.93 -39.15 22.98
C ASP A 469 11.26 -40.58 23.49
N ALA A 470 11.89 -40.71 24.67
CA ALA A 470 12.08 -41.96 25.40
C ALA A 470 10.75 -42.63 25.83
N ALA A 471 9.69 -41.86 26.11
CA ALA A 471 8.43 -42.39 26.62
C ALA A 471 7.54 -43.06 25.55
N MET A 472 7.84 -42.89 24.26
CA MET A 472 7.10 -43.55 23.16
C MET A 472 7.74 -44.84 22.66
N LEU A 473 9.00 -45.15 23.03
CA LEU A 473 9.72 -46.33 22.53
C LEU A 473 9.59 -47.59 23.41
N SER A 474 8.92 -47.50 24.57
CA SER A 474 8.78 -48.62 25.51
C SER A 474 7.43 -49.36 25.43
N THR A 475 6.58 -49.06 24.44
CA THR A 475 5.28 -49.73 24.24
C THR A 475 5.12 -50.26 22.82
N SER A 476 5.98 -51.20 22.45
CA SER A 476 5.86 -52.00 21.22
C SER A 476 5.98 -53.52 21.47
N THR A 477 5.54 -53.98 22.64
CA THR A 477 5.26 -55.40 22.92
C THR A 477 4.18 -55.54 24.00
N LEU A 478 2.92 -55.73 23.58
CA LEU A 478 1.95 -56.64 24.23
C LEU A 478 0.59 -56.58 23.52
N GLU A 479 0.06 -57.75 23.18
CA GLU A 479 -1.29 -57.91 22.65
C GLU A 479 -2.36 -57.75 23.73
N ILE A 480 -3.54 -57.30 23.29
CA ILE A 480 -4.88 -57.67 23.78
C ILE A 480 -4.99 -58.16 25.24
N SER A 481 -5.37 -57.27 26.16
CA SER A 481 -6.48 -57.56 27.09
C SER A 481 -7.04 -56.30 27.77
N SER A 482 -8.33 -56.36 28.08
CA SER A 482 -9.06 -55.32 28.80
C SER A 482 -8.69 -55.19 30.29
N ARG A 483 -8.90 -53.99 30.86
CA ARG A 483 -9.36 -53.76 32.26
C ARG A 483 -8.34 -53.77 33.42
N ALA A 484 -7.59 -52.67 33.60
CA ALA A 484 -7.12 -52.18 34.91
C ALA A 484 -6.79 -50.66 34.80
N ARG A 485 -7.52 -49.73 35.43
CA ARG A 485 -7.56 -49.36 36.86
C ARG A 485 -6.22 -48.79 37.39
N TRP A 486 -6.06 -47.47 37.26
CA TRP A 486 -4.99 -46.69 37.89
C TRP A 486 -4.99 -46.88 39.43
N LYS A 487 -3.83 -47.26 39.98
CA LYS A 487 -3.43 -47.08 41.38
C LYS A 487 -1.91 -46.85 41.40
N GLY A 488 -1.44 -45.88 42.19
CA GLY A 488 -0.01 -45.53 42.26
C GLY A 488 0.75 -46.23 43.38
N ALA A 489 2.08 -46.20 43.26
CA ALA A 489 3.10 -46.45 44.29
C ALA A 489 4.38 -45.71 43.80
N LEU A 490 4.84 -44.63 44.45
CA LEU A 490 5.87 -44.60 45.50
C LEU A 490 6.92 -45.73 45.51
N CYS A 491 8.19 -45.29 45.33
CA CYS A 491 9.47 -45.79 45.86
C CYS A 491 9.94 -47.24 45.64
N GLY A 492 11.16 -47.35 45.11
CA GLY A 492 12.04 -48.52 45.18
C GLY A 492 13.42 -48.18 44.61
N ASN A 493 14.48 -48.24 45.43
CA ASN A 493 15.85 -47.89 45.03
C ASN A 493 16.49 -48.96 44.12
N THR A 494 17.29 -48.54 43.14
CA THR A 494 18.55 -49.20 42.78
C THR A 494 19.56 -48.19 42.24
N GLU A 495 20.83 -48.47 42.45
CA GLU A 495 21.94 -47.54 42.22
C GLU A 495 22.29 -47.41 40.73
N ASN A 496 22.38 -46.17 40.25
CA ASN A 496 23.39 -45.71 39.28
C ASN A 496 23.27 -44.18 39.11
N SER A 497 23.77 -43.44 40.10
CA SER A 497 23.89 -41.99 40.04
C SER A 497 25.12 -41.59 39.20
N GLY A 498 24.89 -41.27 37.93
CA GLY A 498 25.93 -40.77 37.02
C GLY A 498 25.33 -40.06 35.80
N GLU A 499 25.55 -38.74 35.72
CA GLU A 499 25.47 -37.93 34.49
C GLU A 499 24.11 -37.78 33.76
N LEU A 500 23.07 -37.23 34.40
CA LEU A 500 22.00 -36.54 33.64
C LEU A 500 21.37 -35.31 34.31
N GLU A 501 22.10 -34.60 35.19
CA GLU A 501 21.53 -33.51 36.00
C GLU A 501 22.18 -32.10 35.87
N PRO A 502 22.61 -31.63 34.67
CA PRO A 502 22.80 -30.19 34.44
C PRO A 502 21.90 -29.58 33.34
N LEU A 503 21.23 -30.38 32.50
CA LEU A 503 20.50 -29.85 31.32
C LEU A 503 19.19 -29.09 31.65
N ILE A 504 18.65 -29.23 32.86
CA ILE A 504 17.40 -28.57 33.30
C ILE A 504 17.62 -27.12 33.76
N ARG A 505 18.88 -26.65 33.88
CA ARG A 505 19.20 -25.24 34.18
C ARG A 505 20.27 -24.66 33.26
N THR A 506 19.97 -24.51 31.97
CA THR A 506 20.72 -23.53 31.16
C THR A 506 20.15 -22.13 31.36
N PRO A 507 20.98 -21.11 31.68
CA PRO A 507 20.48 -19.77 31.91
C PRO A 507 19.98 -19.11 30.62
N ARG A 508 18.99 -18.23 30.78
CA ARG A 508 18.50 -17.26 29.79
C ARG A 508 19.70 -16.69 29.02
N SER A 509 19.76 -16.87 27.69
CA SER A 509 20.93 -16.40 26.92
C SER A 509 21.10 -14.91 27.07
N THR A 510 22.33 -14.46 27.29
CA THR A 510 22.66 -13.02 27.35
C THR A 510 22.18 -12.32 26.08
N GLY A 511 21.60 -11.11 26.22
CA GLY A 511 20.95 -10.41 25.11
C GLY A 511 21.85 -10.19 23.89
N HIS A 512 23.16 -10.08 24.11
CA HIS A 512 24.19 -10.00 23.07
C HIS A 512 24.20 -11.24 22.14
N GLY A 513 23.97 -12.44 22.68
CA GLY A 513 23.88 -13.68 21.90
C GLY A 513 22.64 -13.72 21.01
N VAL A 514 21.49 -13.25 21.52
CA VAL A 514 20.24 -13.15 20.75
C VAL A 514 20.37 -12.11 19.64
N LEU A 515 20.94 -10.93 19.91
CA LEU A 515 21.16 -9.89 18.89
C LEU A 515 22.08 -10.39 17.75
N SER A 516 23.15 -11.10 18.09
CA SER A 516 24.02 -11.75 17.10
C SER A 516 23.26 -12.78 16.26
N ALA A 517 22.42 -13.60 16.89
CA ALA A 517 21.57 -14.57 16.21
C ALA A 517 20.50 -13.91 15.32
N MET A 518 19.88 -12.80 15.72
CA MET A 518 18.95 -12.03 14.88
C MET A 518 19.63 -11.52 13.60
N LEU A 519 20.86 -10.99 13.72
CA LEU A 519 21.66 -10.57 12.56
C LEU A 519 22.04 -11.75 11.66
N LYS A 520 22.40 -12.91 12.23
CA LYS A 520 22.58 -14.16 11.46
C LYS A 520 21.28 -14.55 10.72
N VAL A 521 20.13 -14.53 11.40
CA VAL A 521 18.82 -14.90 10.81
C VAL A 521 18.46 -13.98 9.65
N LEU A 522 18.59 -12.66 9.83
CA LEU A 522 18.33 -11.69 8.78
C LEU A 522 19.29 -11.88 7.57
N LYS A 523 20.59 -12.02 7.83
CA LYS A 523 21.59 -12.17 6.76
C LYS A 523 21.45 -13.47 5.96
N TYR A 524 21.21 -14.60 6.63
CA TYR A 524 21.25 -15.93 5.99
C TYR A 524 19.87 -16.46 5.57
N HIS A 525 18.80 -16.16 6.32
CA HIS A 525 17.47 -16.71 6.05
C HIS A 525 16.50 -15.72 5.37
N TRP A 526 16.74 -14.41 5.43
CA TRP A 526 15.98 -13.40 4.65
C TRP A 526 16.72 -13.01 3.36
N LEU A 527 18.00 -12.65 3.45
CA LEU A 527 18.79 -12.17 2.29
C LEU A 527 19.59 -13.27 1.57
N GLY A 528 19.73 -14.44 2.19
CA GLY A 528 20.46 -15.58 1.65
C GLY A 528 19.57 -16.55 0.89
N PHE A 529 19.15 -17.63 1.55
CA PHE A 529 18.39 -18.74 0.94
C PHE A 529 17.47 -19.45 1.96
N GLY A 530 16.57 -18.71 2.62
CA GLY A 530 15.58 -19.30 3.54
C GLY A 530 14.19 -19.44 2.90
N PRO A 531 13.53 -20.63 2.95
CA PRO A 531 12.20 -20.83 2.36
C PRO A 531 11.09 -20.21 3.22
N LYS A 532 10.95 -18.89 3.18
CA LYS A 532 9.85 -18.15 3.83
C LYS A 532 8.72 -17.86 2.83
N THR A 533 8.22 -18.92 2.18
CA THR A 533 7.31 -18.85 1.03
C THR A 533 6.06 -17.98 1.27
N PHE A 534 5.32 -18.23 2.35
CA PHE A 534 4.19 -17.38 2.75
C PHE A 534 4.60 -15.92 2.93
N SER A 535 5.64 -15.63 3.72
CA SER A 535 6.12 -14.26 3.92
C SER A 535 6.51 -13.55 2.62
N TYR A 536 7.19 -14.23 1.70
CA TYR A 536 7.60 -13.63 0.43
C TYR A 536 6.41 -13.40 -0.50
N ILE A 537 5.47 -14.35 -0.57
CA ILE A 537 4.28 -14.19 -1.42
C ILE A 537 3.36 -13.10 -0.86
N THR A 538 3.13 -13.01 0.46
CA THR A 538 2.40 -11.88 1.06
C THR A 538 3.05 -10.54 0.70
N CYS A 539 4.38 -10.45 0.80
CA CYS A 539 5.12 -9.23 0.47
C CYS A 539 5.01 -8.85 -1.02
N ILE A 540 5.13 -9.82 -1.92
CA ILE A 540 5.00 -9.61 -3.37
C ILE A 540 3.57 -9.19 -3.73
N VAL A 541 2.56 -9.95 -3.27
CA VAL A 541 1.14 -9.69 -3.56
C VAL A 541 0.74 -8.32 -3.01
N GLY A 542 1.09 -7.99 -1.77
CA GLY A 542 0.81 -6.69 -1.18
C GLY A 542 1.48 -5.54 -1.93
N SER A 543 2.76 -5.68 -2.29
CA SER A 543 3.49 -4.64 -3.02
C SER A 543 2.92 -4.38 -4.42
N VAL A 544 2.54 -5.43 -5.15
CA VAL A 544 1.97 -5.32 -6.51
C VAL A 544 0.57 -4.72 -6.46
N LEU A 545 -0.29 -5.18 -5.54
CA LEU A 545 -1.64 -4.65 -5.39
C LEU A 545 -1.64 -3.19 -4.90
N LEU A 546 -0.69 -2.79 -4.05
CA LEU A 546 -0.62 -1.43 -3.49
C LEU A 546 -0.39 -0.37 -4.59
N ILE A 547 0.37 -0.69 -5.64
CA ILE A 547 0.62 0.23 -6.75
C ILE A 547 -0.68 0.53 -7.51
N GLY A 548 -1.44 -0.52 -7.87
CA GLY A 548 -2.73 -0.37 -8.55
C GLY A 548 -3.79 0.31 -7.67
N ALA A 549 -3.84 -0.06 -6.39
CA ALA A 549 -4.67 0.59 -5.38
C ALA A 549 -4.39 2.09 -5.28
N PHE A 550 -3.11 2.49 -5.15
CA PHE A 550 -2.73 3.88 -5.06
C PHE A 550 -3.11 4.66 -6.33
N GLN A 551 -2.84 4.11 -7.53
CA GLN A 551 -3.24 4.74 -8.78
C GLN A 551 -4.75 4.99 -8.86
N PHE A 552 -5.57 3.99 -8.47
CA PHE A 552 -7.03 4.10 -8.51
C PHE A 552 -7.61 5.10 -7.50
N VAL A 553 -7.12 5.12 -6.26
CA VAL A 553 -7.62 6.09 -5.26
C VAL A 553 -7.08 7.50 -5.51
N TYR A 554 -5.82 7.62 -5.93
CA TYR A 554 -5.21 8.91 -6.25
C TYR A 554 -5.94 9.64 -7.38
N GLU A 555 -6.36 8.94 -8.44
CA GLU A 555 -7.13 9.55 -9.53
C GLU A 555 -8.47 10.11 -9.04
N ASN A 556 -9.22 9.34 -8.22
CA ASN A 556 -10.48 9.80 -7.63
C ASN A 556 -10.29 11.06 -6.75
N TRP A 557 -9.27 11.06 -5.89
CA TRP A 557 -8.93 12.23 -5.06
C TRP A 557 -8.46 13.42 -5.90
N PHE A 558 -7.66 13.18 -6.94
CA PHE A 558 -7.16 14.23 -7.83
C PHE A 558 -8.30 14.91 -8.58
N LEU A 559 -9.23 14.14 -9.16
CA LEU A 559 -10.43 14.66 -9.80
C LEU A 559 -11.31 15.47 -8.82
N MET A 560 -11.54 14.95 -7.61
CA MET A 560 -12.22 15.69 -6.54
C MET A 560 -11.52 17.02 -6.21
N SER A 561 -10.18 17.02 -6.10
CA SER A 561 -9.40 18.23 -5.75
C SER A 561 -9.22 19.22 -6.91
N VAL A 562 -9.40 18.81 -8.16
CA VAL A 562 -9.32 19.68 -9.35
C VAL A 562 -10.67 20.31 -9.67
N GLU A 563 -11.75 19.53 -9.59
CA GLU A 563 -13.12 20.03 -9.81
C GLU A 563 -13.67 20.80 -8.61
N GLY A 564 -13.14 20.55 -7.41
CA GLY A 564 -13.66 21.11 -6.16
C GLY A 564 -14.89 20.39 -5.61
N ASN A 565 -15.38 19.38 -6.34
CA ASN A 565 -16.58 18.63 -6.00
C ASN A 565 -16.30 17.64 -4.85
N ARG A 566 -16.66 18.02 -3.62
CA ARG A 566 -16.52 17.18 -2.42
C ARG A 566 -17.50 16.00 -2.39
N ASP A 567 -18.48 15.94 -3.27
CA ASP A 567 -19.44 14.82 -3.33
C ASP A 567 -18.82 13.54 -3.90
N LYS A 568 -17.65 13.63 -4.54
CA LYS A 568 -16.91 12.47 -5.05
C LYS A 568 -16.30 11.58 -3.96
N CYS A 569 -16.10 12.09 -2.74
CA CYS A 569 -15.44 11.34 -1.67
C CYS A 569 -16.19 11.49 -0.34
N PHE A 570 -16.45 10.37 0.31
CA PHE A 570 -17.26 10.28 1.53
C PHE A 570 -16.41 10.52 2.78
N TYR A 571 -16.11 11.79 3.07
CA TYR A 571 -15.45 12.20 4.31
C TYR A 571 -16.43 12.55 5.42
N ASN A 572 -16.02 12.31 6.66
CA ASN A 572 -16.57 13.02 7.81
C ASN A 572 -16.06 14.47 7.81
N GLU A 573 -16.73 15.35 7.06
CA GLU A 573 -16.34 16.76 6.88
C GLU A 573 -16.21 17.55 8.20
N PHE A 574 -16.93 17.14 9.25
CA PHE A 574 -16.89 17.78 10.56
C PHE A 574 -15.54 17.54 11.25
N CYS A 575 -15.01 16.33 11.12
CA CYS A 575 -13.69 15.94 11.62
C CYS A 575 -12.59 16.00 10.54
N TYR A 576 -12.78 16.65 9.39
CA TYR A 576 -11.74 16.74 8.35
C TYR A 576 -10.60 17.68 8.80
N ARG A 577 -9.33 17.24 8.65
CA ARG A 577 -8.13 18.03 9.01
C ARG A 577 -7.08 17.94 7.90
N VAL A 578 -6.52 19.09 7.50
CA VAL A 578 -5.61 19.22 6.33
C VAL A 578 -4.17 19.48 6.76
N SER A 579 -3.19 18.81 6.14
CA SER A 579 -1.77 19.08 6.39
C SER A 579 -1.36 20.53 6.05
N THR A 580 -0.31 21.04 6.72
CA THR A 580 0.31 22.34 6.40
C THR A 580 0.94 22.41 5.01
N LEU A 581 1.36 21.27 4.46
CA LEU A 581 2.12 21.19 3.20
C LEU A 581 1.26 20.78 2.00
N THR A 582 0.19 20.02 2.23
CA THR A 582 -0.59 19.37 1.16
C THR A 582 -2.09 19.34 1.50
N ASN A 583 -2.95 19.43 0.47
CA ASN A 583 -4.41 19.40 0.63
C ASN A 583 -4.97 17.97 0.85
N ILE A 584 -4.30 17.20 1.70
CA ILE A 584 -4.54 15.76 1.94
C ILE A 584 -5.31 15.57 3.27
N PRO A 585 -6.26 14.61 3.35
CA PRO A 585 -6.98 14.24 4.59
C PRO A 585 -6.05 13.62 5.65
N PHE A 586 -5.33 14.47 6.39
CA PHE A 586 -4.19 14.03 7.19
C PHE A 586 -4.57 13.16 8.39
N ASN A 587 -5.63 13.52 9.13
CA ASN A 587 -6.04 12.77 10.33
C ASN A 587 -6.61 11.39 10.02
N LEU A 588 -7.42 11.30 8.96
CA LEU A 588 -8.05 10.07 8.47
C LEU A 588 -7.01 9.06 7.94
N MET A 589 -5.91 9.56 7.39
CA MET A 589 -4.82 8.72 6.88
C MET A 589 -3.88 8.25 7.99
N ILE A 590 -3.53 9.13 8.93
CA ILE A 590 -2.44 8.86 9.87
C ILE A 590 -2.80 7.88 11.00
N SER A 591 -4.08 7.75 11.38
CA SER A 591 -4.56 6.76 12.36
C SER A 591 -4.14 5.32 12.02
N ASN A 592 -4.03 5.00 10.72
CA ASN A 592 -3.59 3.72 10.18
C ASN A 592 -2.12 3.37 10.48
N LEU A 593 -1.31 4.33 10.94
CA LEU A 593 0.07 4.10 11.39
C LEU A 593 0.12 3.08 12.54
N ALA A 594 -0.94 2.94 13.33
CA ALA A 594 -1.05 1.94 14.39
C ALA A 594 -0.87 0.50 13.85
N TYR A 595 -1.51 0.14 12.74
CA TYR A 595 -1.33 -1.17 12.09
C TYR A 595 0.12 -1.38 11.63
N MET A 596 0.77 -0.36 11.07
CA MET A 596 2.16 -0.44 10.62
C MET A 596 3.12 -0.66 11.79
N ILE A 597 2.94 0.08 12.90
CA ILE A 597 3.72 -0.08 14.13
C ILE A 597 3.52 -1.49 14.69
N HIS A 598 2.29 -1.96 14.80
CA HIS A 598 1.98 -3.31 15.30
C HIS A 598 2.52 -4.42 14.38
N GLY A 599 2.50 -4.23 13.05
CA GLY A 599 3.14 -5.14 12.10
C GLY A 599 4.65 -5.22 12.27
N LEU A 600 5.34 -4.09 12.53
CA LEU A 600 6.76 -4.08 12.86
C LEU A 600 7.07 -4.74 14.22
N VAL A 601 6.24 -4.49 15.24
CA VAL A 601 6.36 -5.16 16.56
C VAL A 601 6.19 -6.67 16.42
N LEU A 602 5.23 -7.13 15.61
CA LEU A 602 5.03 -8.56 15.33
C LEU A 602 6.22 -9.14 14.55
N ALA A 603 6.72 -8.46 13.50
CA ALA A 603 7.89 -8.90 12.75
C ALA A 603 9.13 -9.05 13.66
N LEU A 604 9.37 -8.08 14.55
CA LEU A 604 10.45 -8.12 15.52
C LEU A 604 10.27 -9.27 16.52
N SER A 605 9.03 -9.48 17.01
CA SER A 605 8.73 -10.57 17.96
C SER A 605 8.95 -11.95 17.33
N VAL A 606 8.51 -12.16 16.08
CA VAL A 606 8.75 -13.39 15.32
C VAL A 606 10.24 -13.59 15.02
N LEU A 607 10.98 -12.51 14.74
CA LEU A 607 12.44 -12.55 14.58
C LEU A 607 13.17 -12.92 15.87
N VAL A 608 12.73 -12.43 17.03
CA VAL A 608 13.25 -12.83 18.34
C VAL A 608 12.98 -14.31 18.58
N MET A 609 11.75 -14.79 18.35
CA MET A 609 11.41 -16.22 18.52
C MET A 609 12.26 -17.13 17.60
N GLU A 610 12.45 -16.77 16.33
CA GLU A 610 13.30 -17.54 15.41
C GLU A 610 14.79 -17.50 15.81
N ALA A 611 15.28 -16.37 16.32
CA ALA A 611 16.67 -16.22 16.77
C ALA A 611 16.95 -16.99 18.06
N GLU A 612 16.02 -16.97 19.03
CA GLU A 612 16.13 -17.74 20.27
C GLU A 612 16.12 -19.25 20.00
N LEU A 613 15.22 -19.73 19.13
CA LEU A 613 15.23 -21.13 18.68
C LEU A 613 16.56 -21.49 18.00
N TYR A 614 17.12 -20.59 17.18
CA TYR A 614 18.40 -20.84 16.51
C TYR A 614 19.56 -20.94 17.50
N VAL A 615 19.60 -20.11 18.55
CA VAL A 615 20.60 -20.21 19.64
C VAL A 615 20.42 -21.52 20.43
N GLN A 616 19.18 -21.93 20.71
CA GLN A 616 18.90 -23.23 21.33
C GLN A 616 19.38 -24.39 20.45
N ALA A 617 19.13 -24.33 19.14
CA ALA A 617 19.59 -25.32 18.17
C ALA A 617 21.13 -25.40 18.09
N GLU A 618 21.84 -24.27 18.10
CA GLU A 618 23.31 -24.22 18.16
C GLU A 618 23.83 -24.87 19.47
N LYS A 619 23.23 -24.54 20.63
CA LYS A 619 23.63 -25.15 21.92
C LYS A 619 23.39 -26.66 22.00
N THR A 620 22.20 -27.13 21.59
CA THR A 620 21.87 -28.57 21.58
C THR A 620 22.80 -29.34 20.65
N ALA A 621 23.17 -28.74 19.51
CA ALA A 621 24.17 -29.31 18.60
C ALA A 621 25.58 -29.38 19.20
N GLU A 622 26.01 -28.35 19.92
CA GLU A 622 27.30 -28.34 20.61
C GLU A 622 27.35 -29.42 21.68
N VAL A 623 26.30 -29.60 22.50
CA VAL A 623 26.22 -30.68 23.50
C VAL A 623 26.23 -32.06 22.83
N ALA A 624 25.42 -32.27 21.79
CA ALA A 624 25.36 -33.54 21.06
C ALA A 624 26.70 -33.91 20.39
N THR A 625 27.46 -32.92 19.92
CA THR A 625 28.81 -33.13 19.34
C THR A 625 29.94 -33.08 20.38
N ALA A 626 29.66 -32.68 21.62
CA ALA A 626 30.61 -32.69 22.73
C ALA A 626 30.73 -34.10 23.36
N GLY A 627 29.60 -34.72 23.68
CA GLY A 627 29.54 -35.91 24.56
C GLY A 627 29.87 -37.26 23.94
N GLY A 628 30.25 -37.34 22.65
CA GLY A 628 30.63 -38.62 22.01
C GLY A 628 29.51 -39.67 21.89
N ALA A 629 28.28 -39.32 22.26
CA ALA A 629 27.14 -40.23 22.37
C ALA A 629 26.61 -40.68 20.99
N SER A 630 27.30 -41.64 20.39
CA SER A 630 26.74 -42.48 19.33
C SER A 630 25.57 -43.27 19.93
N ARG A 631 24.33 -42.81 19.70
CA ARG A 631 23.16 -43.71 19.79
C ARG A 631 23.41 -44.85 18.82
N GLU A 632 23.61 -46.06 19.32
CA GLU A 632 23.90 -47.23 18.49
C GLU A 632 22.76 -47.45 17.49
N ALA A 633 23.05 -47.15 16.23
CA ALA A 633 22.19 -47.44 15.10
C ALA A 633 22.42 -48.90 14.65
N PRO A 634 21.43 -49.56 14.04
CA PRO A 634 21.57 -50.92 13.53
C PRO A 634 22.76 -51.04 12.55
N PRO A 635 23.41 -52.22 12.48
CA PRO A 635 24.60 -52.41 11.66
C PRO A 635 24.37 -51.97 10.21
N GLY A 636 25.25 -51.08 9.72
CA GLY A 636 25.14 -50.44 8.40
C GLY A 636 24.46 -49.07 8.38
N ARG A 637 24.07 -48.51 9.53
CA ARG A 637 23.45 -47.17 9.63
C ARG A 637 24.04 -46.33 10.79
N GLU A 638 23.83 -45.02 10.75
CA GLU A 638 24.24 -43.99 11.73
C GLU A 638 23.05 -43.10 12.14
N ALA A 639 23.09 -42.56 13.36
CA ALA A 639 22.10 -41.61 13.85
C ALA A 639 22.14 -40.26 13.11
N LEU A 640 20.99 -39.56 13.05
CA LEU A 640 20.88 -38.19 12.50
C LEU A 640 21.94 -37.24 13.11
N PRO A 641 22.57 -36.37 12.30
CA PRO A 641 21.87 -35.50 11.34
C PRO A 641 22.27 -35.62 9.85
N HIS A 642 23.26 -36.45 9.48
CA HIS A 642 24.10 -36.22 8.29
C HIS A 642 23.39 -36.18 6.93
N HIS A 643 22.32 -36.95 6.70
CA HIS A 643 21.63 -37.02 5.40
C HIS A 643 20.74 -35.80 5.07
N THR A 644 20.30 -35.01 6.07
CA THR A 644 19.36 -33.87 5.88
C THR A 644 19.88 -32.75 4.96
N LEU A 645 21.14 -32.82 4.56
CA LEU A 645 21.89 -31.77 3.85
C LEU A 645 22.17 -32.10 2.40
N VAL A 646 22.07 -33.38 2.04
CA VAL A 646 22.33 -33.91 0.70
C VAL A 646 21.02 -34.42 0.08
N CYS A 647 20.05 -34.82 0.90
CA CYS A 647 18.73 -35.25 0.43
C CYS A 647 17.91 -34.08 -0.15
N PRO A 648 17.37 -34.19 -1.37
CA PRO A 648 16.42 -33.22 -1.92
C PRO A 648 15.01 -33.33 -1.31
N CYS A 649 14.69 -34.41 -0.58
CA CYS A 649 13.41 -34.63 0.09
C CYS A 649 13.63 -35.19 1.52
N PRO A 650 14.21 -34.38 2.43
CA PRO A 650 14.75 -34.86 3.71
C PRO A 650 13.67 -35.29 4.72
N GLU A 651 12.39 -34.95 4.52
CA GLU A 651 11.31 -35.35 5.41
C GLU A 651 11.23 -36.88 5.55
N ALA A 652 11.36 -37.63 4.44
CA ALA A 652 11.07 -39.07 4.32
C ALA A 652 11.90 -40.02 5.22
N HIS A 653 12.93 -39.51 5.89
CA HIS A 653 13.90 -40.32 6.62
C HIS A 653 13.92 -40.06 8.13
N LEU A 654 13.11 -39.12 8.65
CA LEU A 654 13.06 -38.84 10.09
C LEU A 654 12.61 -40.02 10.99
N PRO A 655 11.62 -40.86 10.63
CA PRO A 655 11.09 -41.87 11.57
C PRO A 655 12.07 -42.97 11.95
N GLN A 656 12.96 -43.38 11.03
CA GLN A 656 13.84 -44.53 11.24
C GLN A 656 15.16 -44.19 11.95
N LEU A 657 15.45 -42.91 12.21
CA LEU A 657 16.67 -42.40 12.88
C LEU A 657 18.02 -42.85 12.29
N THR A 658 18.09 -43.48 11.11
CA THR A 658 19.24 -44.31 10.71
C THR A 658 19.59 -44.22 9.20
N VAL A 659 20.86 -43.92 8.85
CA VAL A 659 21.35 -43.72 7.44
C VAL A 659 22.82 -44.16 7.21
N PRO A 660 23.30 -44.42 5.96
CA PRO A 660 24.67 -44.89 5.70
C PRO A 660 25.80 -43.89 6.03
N ARG A 661 27.00 -44.43 6.32
CA ARG A 661 28.20 -43.75 6.84
C ARG A 661 28.77 -42.62 5.97
N TYR A 662 29.14 -41.49 6.59
CA TYR A 662 29.94 -40.43 5.94
C TYR A 662 30.81 -39.64 6.94
N GLU A 663 32.14 -39.69 6.80
CA GLU A 663 33.07 -39.00 7.70
C GLU A 663 33.19 -37.50 7.41
N LEU A 664 33.02 -36.66 8.44
CA LEU A 664 33.16 -35.21 8.37
C LEU A 664 34.49 -34.75 8.97
N SER A 665 35.28 -34.04 8.17
CA SER A 665 36.64 -33.59 8.52
C SER A 665 36.72 -32.50 9.61
N SER A 666 35.61 -31.98 10.15
CA SER A 666 35.65 -31.03 11.26
C SER A 666 34.42 -31.03 12.18
N ARG A 667 34.69 -30.99 13.50
CA ARG A 667 33.68 -30.94 14.57
C ARG A 667 32.77 -29.71 14.49
N GLN A 668 33.32 -28.56 14.09
CA GLN A 668 32.57 -27.31 13.90
C GLN A 668 31.58 -27.37 12.73
N LEU A 669 31.84 -28.20 11.71
CA LEU A 669 30.88 -28.42 10.65
C LEU A 669 29.73 -29.28 11.17
N ALA A 670 30.03 -30.41 11.82
CA ALA A 670 29.01 -31.30 12.40
C ALA A 670 28.00 -30.58 13.33
N SER A 671 28.46 -29.68 14.22
CA SER A 671 27.55 -28.92 15.10
C SER A 671 26.64 -27.95 14.32
N ARG A 672 27.19 -27.17 13.38
CA ARG A 672 26.41 -26.28 12.50
C ARG A 672 25.36 -27.04 11.69
N LEU A 673 25.66 -28.27 11.31
CA LEU A 673 24.79 -29.16 10.55
C LEU A 673 23.63 -29.69 11.41
N TYR A 674 23.90 -30.15 12.64
CA TYR A 674 22.88 -30.55 13.60
C TYR A 674 21.93 -29.39 13.97
N ALA A 675 22.47 -28.19 14.21
CA ALA A 675 21.68 -26.99 14.52
C ALA A 675 20.71 -26.63 13.38
N ARG A 676 21.13 -26.80 12.12
CA ARG A 676 20.27 -26.59 10.94
C ARG A 676 19.15 -27.62 10.85
N ALA A 677 19.42 -28.89 11.15
CA ALA A 677 18.41 -29.95 11.18
C ALA A 677 17.37 -29.70 12.28
N TYR A 678 17.80 -29.36 13.50
CA TYR A 678 16.90 -29.03 14.60
C TYR A 678 16.00 -27.81 14.29
N LYS A 679 16.57 -26.74 13.72
CA LYS A 679 15.79 -25.56 13.30
C LYS A 679 14.70 -25.89 12.27
N ARG A 680 14.94 -26.82 11.33
CA ARG A 680 13.97 -27.18 10.26
C ARG A 680 12.64 -27.75 10.79
N LYS A 681 12.58 -28.21 12.05
CA LYS A 681 11.32 -28.64 12.69
C LYS A 681 10.29 -27.51 12.82
N TYR A 682 10.70 -26.24 12.81
CA TYR A 682 9.84 -25.08 13.07
C TYR A 682 9.80 -24.10 11.88
N CYS A 683 8.61 -23.63 11.51
CA CYS A 683 8.40 -22.78 10.34
C CYS A 683 7.71 -21.44 10.69
N PHE A 684 8.50 -20.40 10.93
CA PHE A 684 8.00 -19.05 11.27
C PHE A 684 7.38 -18.26 10.10
N THR A 685 7.25 -18.87 8.92
CA THR A 685 6.85 -18.19 7.67
C THR A 685 5.47 -17.52 7.75
N ILE A 686 4.52 -18.13 8.47
CA ILE A 686 3.16 -17.60 8.65
C ILE A 686 3.18 -16.41 9.63
N GLY A 687 4.00 -16.44 10.68
CA GLY A 687 4.17 -15.30 11.60
C GLY A 687 4.68 -14.04 10.89
N TYR A 688 5.65 -14.19 9.97
CA TYR A 688 6.08 -13.06 9.13
C TYR A 688 5.03 -12.66 8.08
N ALA A 689 4.21 -13.60 7.59
CA ALA A 689 3.08 -13.28 6.72
C ALA A 689 2.03 -12.43 7.42
N PHE A 690 1.70 -12.70 8.69
CA PHE A 690 0.83 -11.83 9.52
C PHE A 690 1.43 -10.43 9.70
N ALA A 691 2.74 -10.34 9.98
CA ALA A 691 3.41 -9.06 10.15
C ALA A 691 3.37 -8.20 8.86
N TRP A 692 3.60 -8.82 7.70
CA TRP A 692 3.38 -8.17 6.40
C TRP A 692 1.91 -7.81 6.17
N ALA A 693 0.98 -8.67 6.53
CA ALA A 693 -0.44 -8.42 6.33
C ALA A 693 -0.94 -7.22 7.16
N LEU A 694 -0.49 -7.07 8.41
CA LEU A 694 -0.74 -5.87 9.23
C LEU A 694 -0.08 -4.60 8.66
N LEU A 695 1.14 -4.71 8.11
CA LEU A 695 1.80 -3.59 7.44
C LEU A 695 1.03 -3.14 6.20
N PHE A 696 0.58 -4.07 5.36
CA PHE A 696 -0.22 -3.75 4.18
C PHE A 696 -1.62 -3.28 4.54
N GLU A 697 -2.28 -3.83 5.56
CA GLU A 697 -3.53 -3.31 6.09
C GLU A 697 -3.45 -1.79 6.35
N GLY A 698 -2.44 -1.36 7.11
CA GLY A 698 -2.20 0.07 7.36
C GLY A 698 -1.93 0.90 6.09
N LEU A 699 -1.20 0.35 5.12
CA LEU A 699 -0.87 1.04 3.86
C LEU A 699 -2.07 1.13 2.90
N PHE A 700 -2.88 0.08 2.80
CA PHE A 700 -4.08 0.04 1.97
C PHE A 700 -5.19 0.92 2.57
N SER A 701 -5.36 0.90 3.90
CA SER A 701 -6.33 1.78 4.56
C SER A 701 -5.92 3.25 4.48
N LEU A 702 -4.64 3.57 4.70
CA LEU A 702 -4.08 4.91 4.43
C LEU A 702 -4.33 5.35 2.99
N THR A 703 -4.19 4.43 2.02
CA THR A 703 -4.46 4.70 0.61
C THR A 703 -5.96 4.95 0.36
N TYR A 704 -6.85 4.14 0.94
CA TYR A 704 -8.31 4.31 0.86
C TYR A 704 -8.77 5.67 1.39
N HIS A 705 -8.25 6.08 2.55
CA HIS A 705 -8.62 7.34 3.20
C HIS A 705 -8.16 8.61 2.45
N LEU A 706 -7.32 8.48 1.42
CA LEU A 706 -7.06 9.56 0.46
C LEU A 706 -8.29 9.90 -0.39
N GLY A 707 -9.18 8.94 -0.66
CA GLY A 707 -10.35 9.10 -1.54
C GLY A 707 -11.42 8.02 -1.28
N PRO A 708 -12.11 8.06 -0.13
CA PRO A 708 -13.06 7.04 0.27
C PRO A 708 -14.33 7.10 -0.60
N THR A 709 -14.63 6.00 -1.27
CA THR A 709 -15.84 5.76 -2.07
C THR A 709 -16.36 4.35 -1.77
N GLU A 710 -17.51 3.99 -2.34
CA GLU A 710 -17.99 2.60 -2.33
C GLU A 710 -17.03 1.67 -3.08
N GLY A 711 -16.63 2.03 -4.31
CA GLY A 711 -15.71 1.22 -5.12
C GLY A 711 -14.33 1.03 -4.49
N THR A 712 -13.78 2.06 -3.85
CA THR A 712 -12.47 2.01 -3.19
C THR A 712 -12.49 1.25 -1.85
N PHE A 713 -13.64 0.92 -1.26
CA PHE A 713 -13.71 0.15 -0.01
C PHE A 713 -13.23 -1.32 -0.18
N SER A 714 -13.29 -1.85 -1.39
CA SER A 714 -12.69 -3.14 -1.75
C SER A 714 -11.15 -3.17 -1.60
N VAL A 715 -10.51 -1.99 -1.63
CA VAL A 715 -9.07 -1.80 -1.42
C VAL A 715 -8.72 -1.87 0.07
N ASP A 716 -9.50 -1.17 0.91
CA ASP A 716 -9.36 -1.14 2.37
C ASP A 716 -9.48 -2.56 2.97
N SER A 717 -10.53 -3.28 2.57
CA SER A 717 -10.84 -4.64 3.06
C SER A 717 -9.92 -5.76 2.54
N ALA A 718 -9.00 -5.50 1.61
CA ALA A 718 -8.20 -6.54 0.96
C ALA A 718 -7.29 -7.29 1.96
N PHE A 719 -6.58 -6.58 2.83
CA PHE A 719 -5.70 -7.23 3.80
C PHE A 719 -6.43 -7.74 5.05
N MET A 720 -7.59 -7.19 5.42
CA MET A 720 -8.52 -7.80 6.39
C MET A 720 -8.91 -9.23 5.97
N LEU A 721 -9.29 -9.42 4.70
CA LEU A 721 -9.58 -10.74 4.12
C LEU A 721 -8.34 -11.65 4.10
N GLY A 722 -7.17 -11.11 3.77
CA GLY A 722 -5.89 -11.82 3.82
C GLY A 722 -5.54 -12.30 5.24
N ILE A 723 -5.74 -11.46 6.25
CA ILE A 723 -5.52 -11.77 7.67
C ILE A 723 -6.47 -12.85 8.15
N ALA A 724 -7.77 -12.80 7.79
CA ALA A 724 -8.73 -13.86 8.10
C ALA A 724 -8.31 -15.22 7.48
N GLY A 725 -7.83 -15.21 6.23
CA GLY A 725 -7.26 -16.39 5.59
C GLY A 725 -6.00 -16.91 6.28
N LEU A 726 -5.09 -16.03 6.70
CA LEU A 726 -3.89 -16.41 7.45
C LEU A 726 -4.22 -16.99 8.85
N HIS A 727 -5.29 -16.53 9.51
CA HIS A 727 -5.79 -17.16 10.74
C HIS A 727 -6.23 -18.61 10.51
N MET A 728 -7.06 -18.88 9.49
CA MET A 728 -7.43 -20.26 9.11
C MET A 728 -6.20 -21.13 8.85
N LEU A 729 -5.31 -20.62 8.00
CA LEU A 729 -4.11 -21.32 7.58
C LEU A 729 -3.20 -21.64 8.77
N SER A 730 -2.97 -20.69 9.67
CA SER A 730 -2.15 -20.91 10.86
C SER A 730 -2.76 -22.00 11.75
N LEU A 731 -4.07 -21.96 12.01
CA LEU A 731 -4.76 -22.97 12.82
C LEU A 731 -4.72 -24.38 12.24
N TYR A 732 -4.65 -24.51 10.90
CA TYR A 732 -4.60 -25.78 10.18
C TYR A 732 -3.15 -26.30 10.00
N ASN A 733 -2.23 -25.47 9.50
CA ASN A 733 -0.83 -25.87 9.24
C ASN A 733 0.05 -25.94 10.49
N GLY A 734 -0.26 -25.17 11.54
CA GLY A 734 0.57 -25.07 12.74
C GLY A 734 1.96 -24.44 12.52
N PHE A 735 2.81 -24.54 13.55
CA PHE A 735 4.21 -24.07 13.52
C PHE A 735 5.24 -25.16 13.21
N PHE A 736 4.85 -26.42 13.32
CA PHE A 736 5.71 -27.56 13.08
C PHE A 736 5.68 -27.95 11.60
N ALA A 737 6.85 -28.18 11.00
CA ALA A 737 6.91 -28.91 9.74
C ALA A 737 6.50 -30.36 10.02
N GLU A 738 5.44 -30.85 9.37
CA GLU A 738 4.94 -32.21 9.60
C GLU A 738 6.01 -33.29 9.34
N ARG A 739 5.91 -34.40 10.09
CA ARG A 739 6.65 -35.63 9.78
C ARG A 739 6.17 -36.18 8.44
N CYS A 740 7.03 -36.93 7.75
CA CYS A 740 6.74 -37.34 6.38
C CYS A 740 5.54 -38.28 6.25
N SER A 741 4.83 -38.13 5.14
CA SER A 741 3.70 -38.93 4.65
C SER A 741 4.03 -40.39 4.29
N VAL A 742 5.18 -40.91 4.74
CA VAL A 742 5.59 -42.33 4.59
C VAL A 742 4.96 -43.20 5.69
N GLU A 743 4.56 -42.62 6.82
CA GLU A 743 3.64 -43.26 7.76
C GLU A 743 2.19 -42.92 7.37
N GLU A 744 1.38 -43.95 7.11
CA GLU A 744 0.04 -43.78 6.56
C GLU A 744 -0.91 -43.07 7.54
N GLY A 745 -1.36 -41.85 7.21
CA GLY A 745 -2.58 -41.30 7.81
C GLY A 745 -2.66 -39.81 8.12
N ILE A 746 -1.66 -38.98 7.80
CA ILE A 746 -1.66 -37.54 8.16
C ILE A 746 -2.03 -36.66 6.95
N SER A 747 -2.67 -35.51 7.21
CA SER A 747 -3.29 -34.63 6.21
C SER A 747 -2.37 -33.49 5.74
N ASN A 748 -1.69 -33.69 4.61
CA ASN A 748 -0.71 -32.74 4.03
C ASN A 748 -1.04 -31.24 4.25
N PRO A 749 -0.05 -30.40 4.62
CA PRO A 749 -0.26 -28.98 4.86
C PRO A 749 -0.68 -28.24 3.58
N ILE A 750 -1.30 -27.08 3.74
CA ILE A 750 -1.64 -26.21 2.62
C ILE A 750 -0.37 -25.44 2.21
N GLU A 751 0.05 -25.61 0.95
CA GLU A 751 1.16 -24.84 0.38
C GLU A 751 0.80 -23.37 0.15
N ALA A 752 1.81 -22.48 0.20
CA ALA A 752 1.61 -21.05 0.02
C ALA A 752 1.07 -20.67 -1.37
N THR A 753 1.59 -21.31 -2.42
CA THR A 753 1.10 -21.17 -3.80
C THR A 753 -0.38 -21.54 -3.90
N CYS A 754 -0.78 -22.67 -3.32
CA CYS A 754 -2.17 -23.11 -3.29
C CYS A 754 -3.07 -22.12 -2.53
N PHE A 755 -2.69 -21.71 -1.32
CA PHE A 755 -3.44 -20.73 -0.52
C PHE A 755 -3.66 -19.41 -1.28
N PHE A 756 -2.60 -18.82 -1.86
CA PHE A 756 -2.74 -17.55 -2.55
C PHE A 756 -3.51 -17.64 -3.87
N LEU A 757 -3.26 -18.66 -4.70
CA LEU A 757 -3.88 -18.78 -6.03
C LEU A 757 -5.33 -19.30 -5.99
N VAL A 758 -5.68 -20.14 -5.01
CA VAL A 758 -7.00 -20.81 -4.94
C VAL A 758 -7.96 -20.10 -3.98
N ALA A 759 -7.46 -19.59 -2.85
CA ALA A 759 -8.29 -18.88 -1.88
C ALA A 759 -8.22 -17.35 -2.06
N ILE A 760 -7.04 -16.74 -1.95
CA ILE A 760 -6.92 -15.27 -1.82
C ILE A 760 -7.17 -14.53 -3.14
N VAL A 761 -6.56 -14.93 -4.25
CA VAL A 761 -6.71 -14.23 -5.54
C VAL A 761 -8.16 -14.26 -6.05
N PRO A 762 -8.90 -15.40 -6.03
CA PRO A 762 -10.30 -15.41 -6.41
C PRO A 762 -11.18 -14.61 -5.46
N LEU A 763 -10.92 -14.63 -4.14
CA LEU A 763 -11.65 -13.82 -3.17
C LEU A 763 -11.48 -12.32 -3.44
N PHE A 764 -10.26 -11.85 -3.75
CA PHE A 764 -10.01 -10.46 -4.13
C PHE A 764 -10.71 -10.08 -5.44
N ALA A 765 -10.65 -10.96 -6.45
CA ALA A 765 -11.34 -10.75 -7.72
C ALA A 765 -12.87 -10.67 -7.55
N LEU A 766 -13.46 -11.57 -6.76
CA LEU A 766 -14.89 -11.57 -6.45
C LEU A 766 -15.32 -10.36 -5.63
N ASN A 767 -14.52 -9.92 -4.65
CA ASN A 767 -14.77 -8.71 -3.86
C ASN A 767 -14.79 -7.46 -4.77
N TYR A 768 -13.77 -7.30 -5.62
CA TYR A 768 -13.70 -6.18 -6.57
C TYR A 768 -14.82 -6.22 -7.63
N LEU A 769 -15.08 -7.37 -8.23
CA LEU A 769 -16.20 -7.52 -9.18
C LEU A 769 -17.55 -7.23 -8.50
N GLY A 770 -17.71 -7.57 -7.23
CA GLY A 770 -18.87 -7.22 -6.42
C GLY A 770 -19.06 -5.72 -6.20
N SER A 771 -17.97 -4.96 -5.99
CA SER A 771 -18.06 -3.49 -5.88
C SER A 771 -18.37 -2.84 -7.23
N VAL A 772 -17.77 -3.33 -8.32
CA VAL A 772 -18.07 -2.87 -9.70
C VAL A 772 -19.52 -3.17 -10.10
N TYR A 773 -20.03 -4.37 -9.77
CA TYR A 773 -21.40 -4.82 -10.04
C TYR A 773 -22.46 -3.81 -9.57
N LYS A 774 -22.21 -3.15 -8.44
CA LYS A 774 -23.12 -2.16 -7.82
C LYS A 774 -22.96 -0.77 -8.45
N GLN A 775 -21.72 -0.34 -8.69
CA GLN A 775 -21.41 1.02 -9.16
C GLN A 775 -22.03 1.35 -10.53
N THR A 776 -22.07 0.40 -11.48
CA THR A 776 -22.66 0.60 -12.82
C THR A 776 -24.16 0.92 -12.77
N GLY A 777 -24.85 0.61 -11.66
CA GLY A 777 -26.27 0.93 -11.48
C GLY A 777 -26.59 2.39 -11.16
N GLN A 778 -25.62 3.19 -10.72
CA GLN A 778 -25.87 4.52 -10.16
C GLN A 778 -25.31 5.71 -10.98
N THR A 779 -24.20 5.55 -11.71
CA THR A 779 -23.46 6.70 -12.28
C THR A 779 -23.83 7.09 -13.72
N GLY A 780 -24.75 6.36 -14.38
CA GLY A 780 -25.18 6.70 -15.75
C GLY A 780 -26.15 7.88 -15.81
N THR A 781 -25.97 8.80 -16.77
CA THR A 781 -26.89 9.93 -17.01
C THR A 781 -28.17 9.52 -17.73
N THR A 782 -28.19 8.38 -18.43
CA THR A 782 -29.38 7.79 -19.05
C THR A 782 -29.80 6.47 -18.36
N PRO A 783 -31.07 6.02 -18.48
CA PRO A 783 -31.50 4.72 -17.95
C PRO A 783 -30.90 3.51 -18.67
N GLU A 784 -30.39 3.70 -19.90
CA GLU A 784 -29.89 2.62 -20.77
C GLU A 784 -28.41 2.31 -20.50
N ASP A 785 -27.60 3.33 -20.15
CA ASP A 785 -26.20 3.15 -19.72
C ASP A 785 -26.06 2.44 -18.35
N ARG A 786 -27.15 2.36 -17.57
CA ARG A 786 -27.13 1.94 -16.14
C ARG A 786 -27.14 0.43 -15.89
N ARG A 787 -27.04 -0.42 -16.92
CA ARG A 787 -27.18 -1.87 -16.75
C ARG A 787 -26.02 -2.64 -17.35
N LEU A 788 -25.15 -3.13 -16.46
CA LEU A 788 -24.48 -4.42 -16.68
C LEU A 788 -25.52 -5.41 -17.23
N PRO A 789 -25.28 -6.08 -18.37
CA PRO A 789 -26.24 -7.01 -18.94
C PRO A 789 -26.62 -8.09 -17.92
N ASP A 790 -27.89 -8.47 -17.86
CA ASP A 790 -28.37 -9.37 -16.81
C ASP A 790 -27.70 -10.76 -16.86
N TRP A 791 -27.20 -11.18 -18.03
CA TRP A 791 -26.35 -12.37 -18.15
C TRP A 791 -25.00 -12.25 -17.42
N VAL A 792 -24.39 -11.06 -17.36
CA VAL A 792 -23.15 -10.82 -16.59
C VAL A 792 -23.45 -10.93 -15.09
N LYS A 793 -24.61 -10.42 -14.66
CA LYS A 793 -25.05 -10.49 -13.26
C LYS A 793 -25.26 -11.94 -12.82
N VAL A 794 -25.99 -12.72 -13.63
CA VAL A 794 -26.20 -14.15 -13.39
C VAL A 794 -24.87 -14.91 -13.40
N LEU A 795 -23.98 -14.64 -14.36
CA LEU A 795 -22.65 -15.24 -14.43
C LEU A 795 -21.80 -14.96 -13.17
N PHE A 796 -21.81 -13.72 -12.67
CA PHE A 796 -21.10 -13.34 -11.45
C PHE A 796 -21.66 -14.10 -10.21
N ILE A 797 -22.98 -14.17 -10.07
CA ILE A 797 -23.63 -14.90 -8.96
C ILE A 797 -23.32 -16.41 -9.03
N LEU A 798 -23.35 -17.01 -10.24
CA LEU A 798 -22.98 -18.41 -10.44
C LEU A 798 -21.50 -18.67 -10.11
N LEU A 799 -20.59 -17.80 -10.54
CA LEU A 799 -19.17 -17.86 -10.21
C LEU A 799 -18.94 -17.80 -8.69
N LEU A 800 -19.62 -16.87 -8.02
CA LEU A 800 -19.58 -16.68 -6.57
C LEU A 800 -20.05 -17.93 -5.81
N ILE A 801 -21.25 -18.44 -6.14
CA ILE A 801 -21.82 -19.63 -5.50
C ILE A 801 -20.90 -20.85 -5.73
N THR A 802 -20.39 -21.02 -6.96
CA THR A 802 -19.47 -22.12 -7.29
C THR A 802 -18.18 -22.04 -6.47
N TRP A 803 -17.59 -20.84 -6.35
CA TRP A 803 -16.38 -20.64 -5.55
C TRP A 803 -16.64 -20.88 -4.05
N CYS A 804 -17.74 -20.36 -3.48
CA CYS A 804 -18.11 -20.61 -2.09
C CYS A 804 -18.29 -22.12 -1.81
N ILE A 805 -19.05 -22.83 -2.65
CA ILE A 805 -19.25 -24.29 -2.52
C ILE A 805 -17.90 -25.02 -2.59
N PHE A 806 -17.05 -24.68 -3.56
CA PHE A 806 -15.72 -25.27 -3.69
C PHE A 806 -14.87 -25.05 -2.42
N MET A 807 -14.84 -23.83 -1.88
CA MET A 807 -14.05 -23.49 -0.69
C MET A 807 -14.52 -24.24 0.56
N PHE A 808 -15.84 -24.34 0.79
CA PHE A 808 -16.37 -25.10 1.93
C PHE A 808 -16.19 -26.61 1.78
N ILE A 809 -16.34 -27.17 0.57
CA ILE A 809 -16.02 -28.59 0.32
C ILE A 809 -14.53 -28.86 0.54
N TRP A 810 -13.65 -27.99 0.04
CA TRP A 810 -12.20 -28.13 0.23
C TRP A 810 -11.80 -28.07 1.71
N ALA A 811 -12.38 -27.13 2.47
CA ALA A 811 -12.20 -27.04 3.91
C ALA A 811 -12.73 -28.29 4.66
N LEU A 812 -13.93 -28.79 4.30
CA LEU A 812 -14.51 -30.00 4.90
C LEU A 812 -13.62 -31.23 4.65
N LEU A 813 -13.20 -31.44 3.40
CA LEU A 813 -12.33 -32.56 3.02
C LEU A 813 -10.97 -32.50 3.72
N LYS A 814 -10.38 -31.31 3.89
CA LYS A 814 -9.12 -31.12 4.62
C LYS A 814 -9.29 -31.33 6.13
N LEU A 815 -10.34 -30.78 6.73
CA LEU A 815 -10.59 -30.85 8.18
C LEU A 815 -10.94 -32.27 8.67
N PHE A 816 -11.61 -33.07 7.83
CA PHE A 816 -12.10 -34.40 8.20
C PHE A 816 -11.44 -35.55 7.41
N TYR A 817 -10.36 -35.32 6.66
CA TYR A 817 -9.70 -36.33 5.79
C TYR A 817 -9.54 -37.71 6.45
N THR A 818 -8.97 -37.74 7.65
CA THR A 818 -8.75 -38.97 8.44
C THR A 818 -10.04 -39.57 8.98
N SER A 819 -11.02 -38.73 9.33
CA SER A 819 -12.32 -39.17 9.85
C SER A 819 -13.22 -39.74 8.74
N PHE A 820 -13.10 -39.24 7.50
CA PHE A 820 -13.71 -39.86 6.31
C PHE A 820 -13.07 -41.20 6.00
N ARG A 821 -11.72 -41.30 5.95
CA ARG A 821 -11.00 -42.56 5.69
C ARG A 821 -11.35 -43.65 6.71
N ASN A 822 -11.57 -43.28 7.97
CA ASN A 822 -11.81 -44.21 9.07
C ASN A 822 -13.29 -44.35 9.47
N GLY A 823 -14.22 -43.61 8.86
CA GLY A 823 -15.65 -43.65 9.20
C GLY A 823 -16.04 -43.06 10.57
N THR A 824 -15.15 -42.28 11.21
CA THR A 824 -15.23 -41.88 12.63
C THR A 824 -15.67 -40.42 12.88
N ILE A 825 -16.36 -39.80 11.91
CA ILE A 825 -16.76 -38.37 11.95
C ILE A 825 -17.57 -38.01 13.21
N PHE A 826 -18.43 -38.90 13.69
CA PHE A 826 -19.24 -38.67 14.90
C PHE A 826 -18.78 -39.50 16.11
N ALA A 827 -17.59 -40.11 16.05
CA ALA A 827 -17.12 -41.05 17.07
C ALA A 827 -16.42 -40.40 18.27
N THR A 828 -16.01 -39.13 18.17
CA THR A 828 -15.30 -38.42 19.24
C THR A 828 -15.90 -37.05 19.51
N ASN A 829 -15.86 -36.62 20.78
CA ASN A 829 -16.32 -35.28 21.18
C ASN A 829 -15.56 -34.16 20.45
N GLU A 830 -14.28 -34.38 20.14
CA GLU A 830 -13.49 -33.44 19.33
C GLU A 830 -14.05 -33.28 17.91
N ASN A 831 -14.36 -34.38 17.22
CA ASN A 831 -14.93 -34.32 15.88
C ASN A 831 -16.34 -33.72 15.88
N ILE A 832 -17.15 -34.00 16.90
CA ILE A 832 -18.47 -33.35 17.09
C ILE A 832 -18.31 -31.83 17.22
N VAL A 833 -17.36 -31.34 18.03
CA VAL A 833 -17.08 -29.90 18.15
C VAL A 833 -16.63 -29.31 16.81
N LYS A 834 -15.75 -29.99 16.06
CA LYS A 834 -15.35 -29.57 14.70
C LYS A 834 -16.55 -29.44 13.76
N VAL A 835 -17.47 -30.41 13.77
CA VAL A 835 -18.68 -30.39 12.91
C VAL A 835 -19.59 -29.22 13.30
N VAL A 836 -19.91 -29.06 14.59
CA VAL A 836 -20.79 -27.98 15.06
C VAL A 836 -20.22 -26.60 14.71
N ILE A 837 -18.94 -26.37 14.97
CA ILE A 837 -18.26 -25.11 14.66
C ILE A 837 -18.21 -24.85 13.14
N PHE A 838 -17.94 -25.87 12.33
CA PHE A 838 -17.95 -25.76 10.88
C PHE A 838 -19.35 -25.42 10.33
N CYS A 839 -20.40 -26.08 10.82
CA CYS A 839 -21.78 -25.78 10.44
C CYS A 839 -22.19 -24.35 10.84
N LEU A 840 -21.81 -23.88 12.03
CA LEU A 840 -22.06 -22.50 12.46
C LEU A 840 -21.34 -21.48 11.54
N ALA A 841 -20.08 -21.74 11.19
CA ALA A 841 -19.33 -20.88 10.27
C ALA A 841 -19.99 -20.81 8.88
N VAL A 842 -20.45 -21.95 8.33
CA VAL A 842 -21.19 -22.00 7.05
C VAL A 842 -22.51 -21.24 7.14
N ILE A 843 -23.32 -21.47 8.17
CA ILE A 843 -24.63 -20.80 8.34
C ILE A 843 -24.45 -19.29 8.45
N VAL A 844 -23.50 -18.81 9.26
CA VAL A 844 -23.28 -17.37 9.42
C VAL A 844 -22.72 -16.76 8.12
N SER A 845 -21.74 -17.39 7.48
CA SER A 845 -21.10 -16.82 6.28
C SER A 845 -21.97 -16.89 5.01
N CYS A 846 -22.78 -17.95 4.84
CA CYS A 846 -23.55 -18.20 3.62
C CYS A 846 -25.06 -17.90 3.73
N VAL A 847 -25.59 -17.70 4.94
CA VAL A 847 -27.02 -17.38 5.14
C VAL A 847 -27.17 -16.04 5.85
N LEU A 848 -26.59 -15.89 7.04
CA LEU A 848 -26.81 -14.68 7.85
C LEU A 848 -26.13 -13.44 7.24
N CYS A 849 -24.86 -13.52 6.83
CA CYS A 849 -24.15 -12.40 6.22
C CYS A 849 -24.81 -11.92 4.91
N PRO A 850 -25.23 -12.79 3.97
CA PRO A 850 -26.02 -12.36 2.81
C PRO A 850 -27.34 -11.68 3.19
N ILE A 851 -28.09 -12.18 4.18
CA ILE A 851 -29.35 -11.56 4.63
C ILE A 851 -29.11 -10.16 5.22
N LEU A 852 -28.04 -9.97 5.99
CA LEU A 852 -27.74 -8.70 6.68
C LEU A 852 -27.08 -7.65 5.79
N PHE A 853 -26.27 -8.06 4.80
CA PHE A 853 -25.41 -7.15 4.05
C PHE A 853 -25.74 -7.01 2.57
N LEU A 854 -26.56 -7.87 1.94
CA LEU A 854 -26.96 -7.63 0.56
C LEU A 854 -27.76 -6.30 0.44
N PRO A 855 -27.45 -5.43 -0.55
CA PRO A 855 -26.63 -5.68 -1.75
C PRO A 855 -25.14 -5.30 -1.64
N ASP A 856 -24.60 -4.98 -0.45
CA ASP A 856 -23.19 -4.69 -0.22
C ASP A 856 -22.35 -5.99 -0.11
N ILE A 857 -21.84 -6.42 -1.26
CA ILE A 857 -21.03 -7.63 -1.42
C ILE A 857 -19.69 -7.52 -0.66
N SER A 858 -19.10 -6.33 -0.56
CA SER A 858 -17.80 -6.16 0.12
C SER A 858 -17.93 -6.30 1.64
N ASN A 859 -18.96 -5.70 2.24
CA ASN A 859 -19.26 -5.94 3.66
C ASN A 859 -19.67 -7.41 3.91
N MET A 860 -20.46 -8.02 3.02
CA MET A 860 -20.80 -9.45 3.11
C MET A 860 -19.55 -10.35 3.16
N PHE A 861 -18.56 -10.13 2.29
CA PHE A 861 -17.29 -10.86 2.32
C PHE A 861 -16.49 -10.61 3.60
N LEU A 862 -16.35 -9.34 4.00
CA LEU A 862 -15.58 -8.94 5.17
C LEU A 862 -16.14 -9.60 6.45
N PHE A 863 -17.44 -9.45 6.70
CA PHE A 863 -18.08 -10.03 7.88
C PHE A 863 -18.16 -11.56 7.81
N GLY A 864 -18.37 -12.15 6.63
CA GLY A 864 -18.31 -13.61 6.46
C GLY A 864 -16.93 -14.19 6.78
N ALA A 865 -15.86 -13.54 6.31
CA ALA A 865 -14.48 -13.96 6.60
C ALA A 865 -14.11 -13.76 8.08
N ILE A 866 -14.52 -12.65 8.71
CA ILE A 866 -14.34 -12.42 10.15
C ILE A 866 -15.11 -13.46 10.97
N ALA A 867 -16.37 -13.76 10.62
CA ALA A 867 -17.16 -14.77 11.29
C ALA A 867 -16.50 -16.15 11.22
N ALA A 868 -16.11 -16.60 10.02
CA ALA A 868 -15.36 -17.83 9.83
C ALA A 868 -14.07 -17.83 10.68
N SER A 869 -13.29 -16.73 10.65
CA SER A 869 -12.10 -16.52 11.48
C SER A 869 -12.37 -16.74 12.97
N MET A 870 -13.39 -16.11 13.52
CA MET A 870 -13.75 -16.23 14.93
C MET A 870 -14.21 -17.64 15.29
N PHE A 871 -15.06 -18.28 14.46
CA PHE A 871 -15.54 -19.64 14.74
C PHE A 871 -14.40 -20.67 14.83
N SER A 872 -13.42 -20.67 13.92
CA SER A 872 -12.31 -21.63 14.00
C SER A 872 -11.36 -21.35 15.17
N VAL A 873 -11.13 -20.07 15.52
CA VAL A 873 -10.35 -19.71 16.72
C VAL A 873 -11.04 -20.22 17.99
N VAL A 874 -12.35 -19.95 18.12
CA VAL A 874 -13.17 -20.44 19.24
C VAL A 874 -13.20 -21.97 19.28
N GLY A 875 -13.37 -22.64 18.14
CA GLY A 875 -13.34 -24.11 18.05
C GLY A 875 -12.01 -24.71 18.53
N LYS A 876 -10.87 -24.17 18.08
CA LYS A 876 -9.54 -24.63 18.52
C LYS A 876 -9.32 -24.33 20.02
N ILE A 877 -9.80 -23.20 20.55
CA ILE A 877 -9.78 -22.90 21.99
C ILE A 877 -10.61 -23.94 22.77
N ILE A 878 -11.85 -24.23 22.36
CA ILE A 878 -12.72 -25.22 23.01
C ILE A 878 -12.07 -26.60 23.01
N ILE A 879 -11.44 -27.02 21.92
CA ILE A 879 -10.73 -28.31 21.85
C ILE A 879 -9.50 -28.33 22.76
N LYS A 880 -8.61 -27.31 22.67
CA LYS A 880 -7.34 -27.27 23.42
C LYS A 880 -7.53 -27.10 24.93
N PHE A 881 -8.56 -26.36 25.37
CA PHE A 881 -8.80 -26.07 26.79
C PHE A 881 -9.96 -26.86 27.42
N GLY A 882 -10.98 -27.26 26.66
CA GLY A 882 -12.16 -27.97 27.17
C GLY A 882 -11.86 -29.32 27.79
N TYR A 883 -10.87 -30.05 27.27
CA TYR A 883 -10.39 -31.31 27.85
C TYR A 883 -9.59 -31.12 29.17
N SER A 884 -9.13 -29.91 29.52
CA SER A 884 -8.24 -29.66 30.67
C SER A 884 -8.94 -29.06 31.90
N TYR A 885 -10.27 -29.07 31.96
CA TYR A 885 -11.03 -28.59 33.14
C TYR A 885 -10.74 -29.42 34.39
N ILE A 886 -10.59 -30.75 34.26
CA ILE A 886 -10.35 -31.65 35.40
C ILE A 886 -8.95 -31.46 36.02
N HIS A 887 -7.96 -31.03 35.22
CA HIS A 887 -6.60 -30.70 35.70
C HIS A 887 -6.42 -29.23 36.12
N PHE A 888 -7.45 -28.38 35.98
CA PHE A 888 -7.39 -26.94 36.26
C PHE A 888 -7.13 -26.62 37.74
N MET A 889 -7.73 -27.41 38.65
CA MET A 889 -7.71 -27.15 40.09
C MET A 889 -6.39 -27.54 40.78
N THR A 890 -5.64 -28.51 40.23
CA THR A 890 -4.55 -29.21 40.93
C THR A 890 -3.13 -28.88 40.45
N SER A 891 -2.96 -27.98 39.48
CA SER A 891 -1.65 -27.66 38.88
C SER A 891 -0.97 -26.43 39.49
N PRO A 892 0.37 -26.44 39.73
CA PRO A 892 1.13 -25.24 40.13
C PRO A 892 1.17 -24.14 39.06
N ARG A 893 0.72 -24.39 37.82
CA ARG A 893 0.64 -23.39 36.74
C ARG A 893 -0.62 -22.50 36.78
N ARG A 894 -1.40 -22.48 37.88
CA ARG A 894 -2.68 -21.77 37.99
C ARG A 894 -2.60 -20.29 37.61
N VAL A 895 -1.59 -19.55 38.12
CA VAL A 895 -1.41 -18.12 37.83
C VAL A 895 -1.20 -17.85 36.34
N LEU A 896 -0.41 -18.68 35.66
CA LEU A 896 -0.16 -18.58 34.22
C LEU A 896 -1.45 -18.78 33.41
N ARG A 897 -2.28 -19.78 33.77
CA ARG A 897 -3.58 -20.01 33.10
C ARG A 897 -4.55 -18.85 33.31
N VAL A 898 -4.57 -18.22 34.48
CA VAL A 898 -5.37 -17.00 34.71
C VAL A 898 -4.88 -15.84 33.84
N PHE A 899 -3.56 -15.69 33.69
CA PHE A 899 -2.97 -14.65 32.84
C PHE A 899 -3.26 -14.87 31.34
N GLN A 900 -3.24 -16.12 30.88
CA GLN A 900 -3.69 -16.52 29.54
C GLN A 900 -5.19 -16.23 29.32
N ALA A 901 -6.05 -16.58 30.28
CA ALA A 901 -7.48 -16.29 30.20
C ALA A 901 -7.77 -14.79 30.16
N LEU A 902 -7.09 -13.99 30.98
CA LEU A 902 -7.19 -12.53 30.98
C LEU A 902 -6.79 -11.93 29.62
N TYR A 903 -5.73 -12.44 28.99
CA TYR A 903 -5.32 -12.02 27.65
C TYR A 903 -6.43 -12.27 26.61
N ILE A 904 -7.08 -13.44 26.64
CA ILE A 904 -8.18 -13.77 25.74
C ILE A 904 -9.40 -12.86 26.00
N VAL A 905 -9.73 -12.58 27.26
CA VAL A 905 -10.84 -11.67 27.62
C VAL A 905 -10.56 -10.25 27.13
N VAL A 906 -9.35 -9.72 27.31
CA VAL A 906 -8.96 -8.38 26.82
C VAL A 906 -8.93 -8.31 25.29
N PHE A 907 -8.46 -9.37 24.61
CA PHE A 907 -8.56 -9.48 23.15
C PHE A 907 -10.02 -9.39 22.67
N LEU A 908 -10.93 -10.20 23.24
CA LEU A 908 -12.35 -10.20 22.87
C LEU A 908 -13.03 -8.86 23.18
N ALA A 909 -12.73 -8.25 24.32
CA ALA A 909 -13.26 -6.93 24.70
C ALA A 909 -12.78 -5.81 23.75
N THR A 910 -11.50 -5.84 23.36
CA THR A 910 -10.91 -4.88 22.42
C THR A 910 -11.52 -5.05 21.02
N MET A 911 -11.68 -6.29 20.55
CA MET A 911 -12.34 -6.62 19.28
C MET A 911 -13.81 -6.16 19.27
N ALA A 912 -14.56 -6.43 20.34
CA ALA A 912 -15.96 -6.02 20.47
C ALA A 912 -16.11 -4.49 20.52
N THR A 913 -15.18 -3.79 21.18
CA THR A 913 -15.18 -2.32 21.23
C THR A 913 -14.83 -1.72 19.87
N ALA A 914 -13.86 -2.30 19.15
CA ALA A 914 -13.58 -1.91 17.77
C ALA A 914 -14.81 -2.10 16.86
N LEU A 915 -15.47 -3.27 16.93
CA LEU A 915 -16.67 -3.55 16.16
C LEU A 915 -17.82 -2.58 16.50
N TYR A 916 -17.99 -2.21 17.77
CA TYR A 916 -18.94 -1.19 18.19
C TYR A 916 -18.61 0.20 17.64
N MET A 917 -17.34 0.60 17.60
CA MET A 917 -16.95 1.88 17.00
C MET A 917 -17.21 1.92 15.49
N PHE A 918 -17.06 0.80 14.80
CA PHE A 918 -17.35 0.67 13.36
C PHE A 918 -18.86 0.67 13.04
N LEU A 919 -19.65 -0.17 13.72
CA LEU A 919 -21.09 -0.34 13.44
C LEU A 919 -22.00 0.62 14.21
N GLY A 920 -21.67 0.92 15.47
CA GLY A 920 -22.51 1.69 16.39
C GLY A 920 -22.32 3.20 16.31
N VAL A 921 -21.23 3.68 15.70
CA VAL A 921 -20.93 5.12 15.56
C VAL A 921 -20.58 5.48 14.10
N PRO A 922 -21.46 5.18 13.12
CA PRO A 922 -21.19 5.49 11.72
C PRO A 922 -21.03 7.01 11.53
N THR A 923 -19.97 7.40 10.82
CA THR A 923 -19.69 8.80 10.43
C THR A 923 -19.88 9.06 8.94
N SER A 924 -20.14 8.02 8.15
CA SER A 924 -20.37 8.07 6.70
C SER A 924 -21.01 6.76 6.24
N ASP A 925 -22.02 6.83 5.38
CA ASP A 925 -22.58 5.68 4.66
C ASP A 925 -22.38 5.88 3.16
N LYS A 926 -21.69 4.95 2.50
CA LYS A 926 -21.37 5.04 1.05
C LYS A 926 -22.49 4.51 0.15
N THR A 927 -23.54 3.91 0.73
CA THR A 927 -24.72 3.43 0.01
C THR A 927 -25.77 4.52 -0.22
N LEU A 928 -25.69 5.62 0.54
CA LEU A 928 -26.53 6.81 0.43
C LEU A 928 -25.94 7.85 -0.52
N SER A 929 -26.76 8.79 -0.99
CA SER A 929 -26.24 9.97 -1.71
C SER A 929 -25.32 10.79 -0.79
N PRO A 930 -24.31 11.51 -1.33
CA PRO A 930 -23.39 12.32 -0.52
C PRO A 930 -24.11 13.30 0.42
N ALA A 931 -25.13 14.00 -0.05
CA ALA A 931 -25.96 14.91 0.75
C ALA A 931 -26.62 14.23 1.97
N LYS A 932 -27.12 12.99 1.81
CA LYS A 932 -27.74 12.20 2.88
C LYS A 932 -26.70 11.60 3.81
N SER A 933 -25.57 11.12 3.27
CA SER A 933 -24.46 10.55 4.04
C SER A 933 -23.88 11.56 5.03
N ARG A 934 -23.79 12.84 4.65
CA ARG A 934 -23.31 13.93 5.53
C ARG A 934 -24.18 14.18 6.76
N ASN A 935 -25.44 13.70 6.79
CA ASN A 935 -26.26 13.72 8.00
C ASN A 935 -25.66 12.85 9.13
N LEU A 936 -24.73 11.93 8.81
CA LEU A 936 -23.98 11.11 9.77
C LEU A 936 -22.65 11.74 10.24
N ASN A 937 -22.22 12.85 9.65
CA ASN A 937 -20.97 13.53 10.03
C ASN A 937 -21.01 13.96 11.50
N LYS A 938 -19.87 13.81 12.19
CA LYS A 938 -19.70 14.11 13.63
C LYS A 938 -18.39 14.83 13.88
N GLU A 939 -18.36 15.68 14.89
CA GLU A 939 -17.12 16.31 15.36
C GLU A 939 -16.07 15.29 15.78
N CYS A 940 -14.79 15.71 15.78
CA CYS A 940 -13.71 14.87 16.30
C CYS A 940 -13.89 14.62 17.80
N THR A 941 -13.66 13.39 18.24
CA THR A 941 -13.89 12.93 19.62
C THR A 941 -12.65 13.10 20.49
N LEU A 942 -11.45 12.78 19.97
CA LEU A 942 -10.21 12.73 20.73
C LEU A 942 -9.22 13.79 20.23
N PHE A 943 -8.69 14.59 21.16
CA PHE A 943 -7.81 15.76 20.91
C PHE A 943 -8.34 16.79 19.89
N GLY A 944 -9.63 16.78 19.54
CA GLY A 944 -10.16 17.60 18.44
C GLY A 944 -9.66 17.22 17.04
N PHE A 945 -8.98 16.07 16.93
CA PHE A 945 -8.24 15.62 15.73
C PHE A 945 -8.67 14.23 15.24
N PHE A 946 -8.93 13.27 16.14
CA PHE A 946 -9.37 11.91 15.79
C PHE A 946 -10.87 11.75 16.00
N GLY A 947 -11.57 11.20 15.00
CA GLY A 947 -12.97 10.81 15.07
C GLY A 947 -13.20 9.36 15.50
N ALA A 948 -14.45 8.92 15.54
CA ALA A 948 -14.81 7.54 15.91
C ALA A 948 -14.17 6.48 14.99
N HIS A 949 -14.11 6.75 13.68
CA HIS A 949 -13.46 5.87 12.68
C HIS A 949 -11.95 5.75 12.89
N ASP A 950 -11.29 6.83 13.31
CA ASP A 950 -9.84 6.82 13.61
C ASP A 950 -9.54 6.02 14.88
N ILE A 951 -10.42 6.10 15.88
CA ILE A 951 -10.34 5.31 17.11
C ILE A 951 -10.59 3.82 16.82
N TRP A 952 -11.49 3.50 15.89
CA TRP A 952 -11.68 2.13 15.40
C TRP A 952 -10.36 1.54 14.88
N HIS A 953 -9.67 2.23 13.96
CA HIS A 953 -8.37 1.79 13.41
C HIS A 953 -7.32 1.49 14.48
N ILE A 954 -7.25 2.33 15.52
CA ILE A 954 -6.31 2.12 16.63
C ILE A 954 -6.69 0.83 17.38
N LEU A 955 -7.96 0.68 17.79
CA LEU A 955 -8.43 -0.47 18.56
C LEU A 955 -8.40 -1.79 17.78
N SER A 956 -8.79 -1.79 16.51
CA SER A 956 -8.72 -2.96 15.63
C SER A 956 -7.26 -3.40 15.43
N SER A 957 -6.32 -2.47 15.27
CA SER A 957 -4.89 -2.81 15.15
C SER A 957 -4.35 -3.54 16.40
N PHE A 958 -4.80 -3.15 17.60
CA PHE A 958 -4.51 -3.88 18.84
C PHE A 958 -5.15 -5.26 18.85
N ALA A 959 -6.44 -5.36 18.49
CA ALA A 959 -7.16 -6.63 18.45
C ALA A 959 -6.53 -7.63 17.45
N LEU A 960 -6.12 -7.17 16.26
CA LEU A 960 -5.45 -8.00 15.26
C LEU A 960 -4.04 -8.41 15.70
N LEU A 961 -3.26 -7.52 16.35
CA LEU A 961 -1.97 -7.91 16.95
C LEU A 961 -2.17 -8.99 18.03
N MET A 962 -3.15 -8.80 18.91
CA MET A 962 -3.45 -9.77 19.97
C MET A 962 -3.91 -11.12 19.41
N GLY A 963 -4.77 -11.09 18.38
CA GLY A 963 -5.28 -12.27 17.68
C GLY A 963 -4.20 -13.03 16.91
N ALA A 964 -3.28 -12.31 16.24
CA ALA A 964 -2.14 -12.91 15.55
C ALA A 964 -1.26 -13.69 16.54
N PHE A 965 -0.87 -13.10 17.67
CA PHE A 965 -0.15 -13.83 18.72
C PHE A 965 -0.95 -15.03 19.26
N LEU A 966 -2.23 -14.83 19.59
CA LEU A 966 -3.09 -15.89 20.12
C LEU A 966 -3.14 -17.10 19.19
N VAL A 967 -3.36 -16.87 17.90
CA VAL A 967 -3.43 -17.94 16.89
C VAL A 967 -2.06 -18.57 16.64
N ILE A 968 -0.98 -17.78 16.66
CA ILE A 968 0.38 -18.29 16.55
C ILE A 968 0.63 -19.38 17.60
N PHE A 969 0.38 -19.11 18.89
CA PHE A 969 0.64 -20.09 19.95
C PHE A 969 -0.44 -21.17 20.12
N ILE A 970 -1.70 -20.89 19.77
CA ILE A 970 -2.78 -21.90 19.84
C ILE A 970 -2.72 -22.87 18.65
N SER A 971 -1.98 -22.55 17.58
CA SER A 971 -1.76 -23.44 16.44
C SER A 971 -0.73 -24.55 16.66
N GLU A 972 -0.02 -24.55 17.79
CA GLU A 972 0.64 -25.76 18.35
C GLU A 972 -0.40 -26.83 18.74
#